data_AF-A0A0F9IWP7-F1
#
_entry.id   AF-A0A0F9IWP7-F1
#
_cell.length_a   1.000
_cell.length_b   1.000
_cell.length_c   1.000
_cell.angle_alpha   90.00
_cell.angle_beta   90.00
_cell.angle_gamma   90.00
#
_symmetry.space_group_name_H-M   'P 1'
#
loop_
_entity.id
_entity.type
_entity.pdbx_description
1 polymer ?
#
loop_
_entity_poly.entity_id
_entity_poly.type
_entity_poly.pdbx_seq_one_letter_code
_entity_poly.pdbx_strand_id
1 'polypeptide(L)'
;KEEEERITNFYKHHIPLERVQEKQRLFGSRKVVNIGKDIHGRRGSGLQIIDPLESSMSRAVTAYERGAKQVIVNKLYKTYTEIGGLGEWITEVSPEVRKESFRAEQIKDQLSDMFKDAELSDNAIKALLDSMDPETMMHIWKPEMLQIKGKDVARVIIRGETKLLELHPDVMDALGGIEANETLGFITRVFKSFTSAVKIGATRVLDFLTTNSLKDYQTFLMQGEKGIKGGLDPAKWIASYAMAELKKAAGEPINSVVALFNKMGGNLSAYTGLDRDHLKKGVKKAITGKQGKFETFLNITGAPEIAGRLAEFATILEKEGWLKKAESGQTPPRHVLIKAINAAHIVTVDFRKSSPLMRKLNYYLPFVNARAEGIRTTYRVIKKHPTRTLLRLISTRIPLVILYWWYKHDDDDYIERPDWQDKYYTFTMSSGGTLRVPRSHGWGLIDSGMERMLGAMYDKEPEQMEKWAKSVIAELNPAGMPSGITPFAEAFFNYSFFKERPVVSDDLLSLEKPDQYYEHTSGVAKEVGRLLHVVTNGKVSLSPAKLDHIADGLSGGFYSDITSFTKKVTQSVFGKDKEGWVPSDIPGLRGITLRREFHKSVDDFYSVRDNLFTEYNSAMEHGKVTEEMQDEHRFVQNIGTLMGNIRSATKGLSKSDKIKAEAAIAGLARVVLKRKPLDSYQNPVNNLDKLPAAIRKAVADHVGAKAVSATSGEKFGDIQEDAAEYLKRLEVKQVVAENLAFDRLRFGSTMRSSKSSRNQANRIRHRLTYP
;
A
#
# COMPACT_ATOMS: atom_id res chain seq x y z
N LYS A 1 36.63 14.44 29.90
CA LYS A 1 35.98 14.67 31.21
C LYS A 1 36.20 16.10 31.68
N GLU A 2 37.44 16.56 31.90
CA GLU A 2 37.68 17.97 32.27
C GLU A 2 37.12 18.99 31.26
N GLU A 3 37.28 18.73 29.96
CA GLU A 3 36.78 19.62 28.92
C GLU A 3 35.24 19.65 28.85
N GLU A 4 34.60 18.50 29.12
CA GLU A 4 33.15 18.34 29.24
C GLU A 4 32.62 19.09 30.47
N GLU A 5 33.30 18.98 31.62
CA GLU A 5 32.98 19.74 32.84
C GLU A 5 33.15 21.25 32.62
N ARG A 6 34.21 21.69 31.93
CA ARG A 6 34.39 23.09 31.54
C ARG A 6 33.23 23.58 30.69
N ILE A 7 32.87 22.86 29.62
CA ILE A 7 31.76 23.25 28.73
C ILE A 7 30.45 23.29 29.52
N THR A 8 30.16 22.28 30.33
CA THR A 8 28.91 22.19 31.11
C THR A 8 28.80 23.33 32.13
N ASN A 9 29.91 23.68 32.79
CA ASN A 9 29.95 24.81 33.72
C ASN A 9 29.82 26.16 33.02
N PHE A 10 30.47 26.35 31.86
CA PHE A 10 30.43 27.60 31.10
C PHE A 10 29.05 27.86 30.49
N TYR A 11 28.33 26.80 30.12
CA TYR A 11 27.01 26.85 29.48
C TYR A 11 25.87 26.36 30.38
N LYS A 12 26.02 26.50 31.70
CA LYS A 12 25.06 26.01 32.71
C LYS A 12 23.61 26.47 32.50
N HIS A 13 23.42 27.66 31.93
CA HIS A 13 22.12 28.26 31.66
C HIS A 13 21.85 28.47 30.16
N HIS A 14 22.52 27.69 29.30
CA HIS A 14 22.37 27.84 27.85
C HIS A 14 20.99 27.34 27.39
N ILE A 15 20.22 28.25 26.81
CA ILE A 15 18.95 27.95 26.15
C ILE A 15 19.13 28.21 24.65
N PRO A 16 18.97 27.19 23.80
CA PRO A 16 19.03 27.39 22.37
C PRO A 16 17.77 28.11 21.87
N LEU A 17 18.00 29.18 21.11
CA LEU A 17 16.95 30.02 20.52
C LEU A 17 17.04 29.91 18.99
N GLU A 18 16.58 28.76 18.47
CA GLU A 18 16.45 28.59 17.02
C GLU A 18 15.33 29.48 16.46
N ARG A 19 15.43 29.85 15.19
CA ARG A 19 14.51 30.77 14.53
C ARG A 19 13.92 30.15 13.27
N VAL A 20 12.68 30.51 12.96
CA VAL A 20 11.99 30.11 11.72
C VAL A 20 12.69 30.77 10.54
N GLN A 21 13.31 29.97 9.67
CA GLN A 21 13.91 30.45 8.44
C GLN A 21 12.95 30.23 7.27
N GLU A 22 12.50 31.31 6.62
CA GLU A 22 11.84 31.22 5.32
C GLU A 22 12.87 30.79 4.27
N LYS A 23 12.68 29.58 3.72
CA LYS A 23 13.36 29.08 2.53
C LYS A 23 14.87 29.38 2.48
N GLN A 24 15.66 28.70 3.30
CA GLN A 24 16.99 28.36 2.80
C GLN A 24 16.85 27.24 1.78
N ARG A 25 17.17 27.55 0.52
CA ARG A 25 17.83 26.60 -0.38
C ARG A 25 19.06 26.10 0.37
N LEU A 26 18.89 25.07 1.19
CA LEU A 26 19.98 24.25 1.65
C LEU A 26 20.55 23.63 0.38
N PHE A 27 21.62 24.24 -0.13
CA PHE A 27 22.45 23.66 -1.17
C PHE A 27 22.58 22.17 -0.89
N GLY A 28 22.14 21.38 -1.85
CA GLY A 28 22.06 19.93 -1.74
C GLY A 28 23.41 19.29 -1.44
N SER A 29 23.34 17.98 -1.21
CA SER A 29 24.45 17.04 -0.99
C SER A 29 24.99 16.99 0.45
N ARG A 30 24.92 15.78 1.04
CA ARG A 30 25.96 15.13 1.85
C ARG A 30 26.51 15.83 3.12
N LYS A 31 25.99 16.99 3.53
CA LYS A 31 26.50 17.79 4.66
C LYS A 31 26.26 17.21 6.06
N VAL A 32 25.69 16.02 6.18
CA VAL A 32 25.60 15.34 7.48
C VAL A 32 26.93 14.66 7.84
N VAL A 33 27.81 14.44 6.86
CA VAL A 33 29.13 13.87 7.07
C VAL A 33 30.25 14.93 6.96
N ASN A 34 29.97 16.07 6.34
CA ASN A 34 30.86 17.24 6.36
C ASN A 34 30.47 18.21 7.47
N ILE A 35 31.06 17.97 8.64
CA ILE A 35 30.78 18.64 9.91
C ILE A 35 31.10 20.15 9.79
N GLY A 36 30.05 20.98 9.72
CA GLY A 36 30.13 22.41 10.00
C GLY A 36 30.22 22.70 11.50
N LYS A 37 30.69 23.89 11.91
CA LYS A 37 30.72 24.31 13.33
C LYS A 37 29.33 24.22 13.96
N ASP A 38 29.21 23.51 15.09
CA ASP A 38 27.96 23.33 15.84
C ASP A 38 27.68 24.48 16.82
N ILE A 39 28.76 25.12 17.29
CA ILE A 39 28.70 26.31 18.13
C ILE A 39 28.75 27.52 17.20
N HIS A 40 27.58 28.09 16.95
CA HIS A 40 27.46 29.34 16.22
C HIS A 40 27.70 30.52 17.17
N GLY A 41 28.44 31.53 16.70
CA GLY A 41 28.53 32.82 17.39
C GLY A 41 27.14 33.46 17.49
N ARG A 42 26.86 34.17 18.59
CA ARG A 42 25.62 34.92 18.77
C ARG A 42 25.50 35.97 17.66
N ARG A 43 24.51 35.82 16.77
CA ARG A 43 24.10 36.87 15.82
C ARG A 43 22.63 37.18 16.06
N GLY A 44 22.32 38.48 16.20
CA GLY A 44 20.94 38.95 16.28
C GLY A 44 20.23 38.76 14.94
N SER A 45 18.99 38.30 14.97
CA SER A 45 18.11 38.13 13.81
C SER A 45 16.70 38.52 14.24
N GLY A 46 15.94 39.20 13.37
CA GLY A 46 14.54 39.58 13.63
C GLY A 46 13.53 38.45 13.39
N LEU A 47 13.98 37.23 13.03
CA LEU A 47 13.09 36.12 12.70
C LEU A 47 12.41 35.54 13.94
N GLN A 48 11.20 34.99 13.77
CA GLN A 48 10.43 34.38 14.85
C GLN A 48 11.22 33.26 15.54
N ILE A 49 11.27 33.29 16.87
CA ILE A 49 11.95 32.29 17.69
C ILE A 49 11.04 31.04 17.81
N ILE A 50 11.62 29.86 17.62
CA ILE A 50 10.97 28.56 17.85
C ILE A 50 10.89 28.31 19.36
N ASP A 51 9.90 27.56 19.83
CA ASP A 51 9.78 27.18 21.25
C ASP A 51 11.15 26.68 21.78
N PRO A 52 11.69 27.26 22.87
CA PRO A 52 12.99 26.88 23.42
C PRO A 52 13.11 25.40 23.80
N LEU A 53 12.02 24.74 24.18
CA LEU A 53 11.99 23.29 24.43
C LEU A 53 12.12 22.51 23.12
N GLU A 54 11.39 22.91 22.07
CA GLU A 54 11.51 22.29 20.74
C GLU A 54 12.94 22.47 20.18
N SER A 55 13.53 23.66 20.35
CA SER A 55 14.92 23.93 19.96
C SER A 55 15.93 23.10 20.76
N SER A 56 15.74 22.99 22.09
CA SER A 56 16.61 22.19 22.95
C SER A 56 16.60 20.71 22.57
N MET A 57 15.41 20.18 22.24
CA MET A 57 15.28 18.79 21.82
C MET A 57 15.83 18.54 20.43
N SER A 58 15.58 19.45 19.47
CA SER A 58 16.17 19.37 18.12
C SER A 58 17.69 19.26 18.20
N ARG A 59 18.32 20.09 19.04
CA ARG A 59 19.76 20.03 19.30
C ARG A 59 20.19 18.76 20.01
N ALA A 60 19.47 18.33 21.03
CA ALA A 60 19.78 17.09 21.75
C ALA A 60 19.73 15.87 20.81
N VAL A 61 18.71 15.79 19.95
CA VAL A 61 18.59 14.74 18.92
C VAL A 61 19.74 14.84 17.93
N THR A 62 20.04 16.03 17.42
CA THR A 62 21.15 16.25 16.48
C THR A 62 22.50 15.85 17.10
N ALA A 63 22.76 16.24 18.35
CA ALA A 63 23.98 15.87 19.08
C ALA A 63 24.06 14.37 19.32
N TYR A 64 22.94 13.72 19.71
CA TYR A 64 22.87 12.28 19.90
C TYR A 64 23.10 11.51 18.59
N GLU A 65 22.44 11.92 17.51
CA GLU A 65 22.63 11.35 16.17
C GLU A 65 24.08 11.44 15.73
N ARG A 66 24.71 12.60 15.92
CA ARG A 66 26.14 12.81 15.60
C ARG A 66 27.04 11.91 16.44
N GLY A 67 26.80 11.84 17.75
CA GLY A 67 27.53 10.93 18.63
C GLY A 67 27.41 9.47 18.20
N ALA A 68 26.19 9.03 17.84
CA ALA A 68 25.96 7.68 17.33
C ALA A 68 26.70 7.42 16.01
N LYS A 69 26.67 8.36 15.06
CA LYS A 69 27.40 8.28 13.78
C LYS A 69 28.91 8.25 14.00
N GLN A 70 29.43 9.08 14.90
CA GLN A 70 30.86 9.11 15.23
C GLN A 70 31.33 7.77 15.83
N VAL A 71 30.53 7.13 16.68
CA VAL A 71 30.84 5.79 17.20
C VAL A 71 30.94 4.76 16.06
N ILE A 72 30.05 4.83 15.07
CA ILE A 72 30.07 3.93 13.91
C ILE A 72 31.34 4.17 13.08
N VAL A 73 31.63 5.43 12.72
CA VAL A 73 32.82 5.76 11.94
C VAL A 73 34.11 5.38 12.68
N ASN A 74 34.21 5.68 13.98
CA ASN A 74 35.36 5.26 14.78
C ASN A 74 35.55 3.73 14.76
N LYS A 75 34.46 2.95 14.80
CA LYS A 75 34.54 1.50 14.74
C LYS A 75 34.93 1.01 13.34
N LEU A 76 34.37 1.59 12.28
CA LEU A 76 34.75 1.30 10.89
C LEU A 76 36.23 1.60 10.65
N TYR A 77 36.70 2.76 11.10
CA TYR A 77 38.10 3.16 10.98
C TYR A 77 39.03 2.23 11.76
N LYS A 78 38.66 1.87 13.00
CA LYS A 78 39.42 0.90 13.78
C LYS A 78 39.54 -0.44 13.03
N THR A 79 38.44 -0.94 12.47
CA THR A 79 38.45 -2.17 11.68
C THR A 79 39.27 -2.03 10.40
N TYR A 80 39.20 -0.89 9.71
CA TYR A 80 40.05 -0.57 8.55
C TYR A 80 41.53 -0.67 8.91
N THR A 81 41.95 -0.09 10.04
CA THR A 81 43.35 -0.13 10.49
C THR A 81 43.79 -1.52 10.95
N GLU A 82 42.91 -2.31 11.57
CA GLU A 82 43.23 -3.65 12.09
C GLU A 82 43.40 -4.69 10.96
N ILE A 83 42.64 -4.55 9.87
CA ILE A 83 42.63 -5.52 8.76
C ILE A 83 43.61 -5.12 7.63
N GLY A 84 44.20 -3.91 7.70
CA GLY A 84 45.11 -3.42 6.67
C GLY A 84 44.39 -2.91 5.42
N GLY A 85 43.13 -2.50 5.56
CA GLY A 85 42.29 -2.02 4.46
C GLY A 85 40.90 -2.66 4.46
N LEU A 86 39.91 -1.91 3.97
CA LEU A 86 38.53 -2.38 3.75
C LEU A 86 38.10 -2.18 2.28
N GLY A 87 39.07 -2.10 1.37
CA GLY A 87 38.88 -2.05 -0.10
C GLY A 87 37.86 -1.00 -0.54
N GLU A 88 36.70 -1.46 -1.01
CA GLU A 88 35.60 -0.65 -1.56
C GLU A 88 34.78 0.13 -0.52
N TRP A 89 34.90 -0.17 0.77
CA TRP A 89 33.99 0.37 1.80
C TRP A 89 34.47 1.67 2.44
N ILE A 90 35.78 1.77 2.69
CA ILE A 90 36.40 2.92 3.33
C ILE A 90 37.86 3.04 2.91
N THR A 91 38.25 4.22 2.46
CA THR A 91 39.63 4.56 2.11
C THR A 91 39.99 5.90 2.73
N GLU A 92 41.19 5.99 3.32
CA GLU A 92 41.70 7.28 3.82
C GLU A 92 42.24 8.08 2.64
N VAL A 93 41.77 9.32 2.47
CA VAL A 93 42.15 10.19 1.36
C VAL A 93 42.86 11.42 1.91
N SER A 94 43.91 11.87 1.23
CA SER A 94 44.57 13.13 1.58
C SER A 94 43.75 14.32 1.06
N PRO A 95 43.64 15.43 1.82
CA PRO A 95 42.92 16.61 1.35
C PRO A 95 43.52 17.19 0.08
N GLU A 96 42.68 17.52 -0.90
CA GLU A 96 43.10 18.34 -2.05
C GLU A 96 43.37 19.76 -1.59
N VAL A 97 44.37 20.42 -2.19
CA VAL A 97 44.71 21.79 -1.82
C VAL A 97 43.91 22.76 -2.71
N ARG A 98 43.06 23.58 -2.10
CA ARG A 98 42.29 24.60 -2.80
C ARG A 98 42.98 25.94 -2.74
N LYS A 99 43.06 26.58 -3.92
CA LYS A 99 43.48 27.96 -4.10
C LYS A 99 42.33 28.90 -3.74
N GLU A 100 42.43 29.58 -2.60
CA GLU A 100 41.60 30.76 -2.33
C GLU A 100 42.33 32.00 -2.79
N SER A 101 41.65 32.84 -3.58
CA SER A 101 42.24 34.07 -4.10
C SER A 101 41.54 35.26 -3.46
N PHE A 102 42.32 36.16 -2.88
CA PHE A 102 41.85 37.37 -2.23
C PHE A 102 42.53 38.57 -2.87
N ARG A 103 41.83 39.71 -2.95
CA ARG A 103 42.49 40.96 -3.32
C ARG A 103 43.33 41.45 -2.14
N ALA A 104 44.51 41.99 -2.41
CA ALA A 104 45.38 42.59 -1.40
C ALA A 104 44.63 43.59 -0.50
N GLU A 105 43.72 44.37 -1.08
CA GLU A 105 42.90 45.34 -0.36
C GLU A 105 41.98 44.70 0.72
N GLN A 106 41.48 43.48 0.49
CA GLN A 106 40.56 42.80 1.40
C GLN A 106 41.23 42.27 2.67
N ILE A 107 42.55 42.22 2.69
CA ILE A 107 43.37 41.70 3.80
C ILE A 107 44.33 42.77 4.35
N LYS A 108 44.18 44.03 3.93
CA LYS A 108 45.05 45.16 4.31
C LYS A 108 45.18 45.30 5.84
N ASP A 109 44.06 45.17 6.54
CA ASP A 109 44.02 45.26 8.01
C ASP A 109 44.74 44.09 8.68
N GLN A 110 44.56 42.87 8.17
CA GLN A 110 45.22 41.67 8.69
C GLN A 110 46.73 41.69 8.44
N LEU A 111 47.15 42.19 7.29
CA LEU A 111 48.56 42.43 6.97
C LEU A 111 49.14 43.51 7.87
N SER A 112 48.40 44.58 8.14
CA SER A 112 48.82 45.62 9.09
C SER A 112 49.05 45.05 10.49
N ASP A 113 48.16 44.18 10.98
CA ASP A 113 48.31 43.55 12.29
C ASP A 113 49.52 42.60 12.31
N MET A 114 49.71 41.80 11.26
CA MET A 114 50.89 40.94 11.13
C MET A 114 52.21 41.73 11.07
N PHE A 115 52.23 42.87 10.38
CA PHE A 115 53.43 43.70 10.31
C PHE A 115 53.72 44.41 11.65
N LYS A 116 52.69 44.72 12.45
CA LYS A 116 52.86 45.19 13.83
C LYS A 116 53.41 44.10 14.74
N ASP A 117 52.91 42.87 14.61
CA ASP A 117 53.43 41.70 15.34
C ASP A 117 54.89 41.38 14.96
N ALA A 118 55.31 41.76 13.75
CA ALA A 118 56.70 41.68 13.28
C ALA A 118 57.56 42.92 13.63
N GLU A 119 57.07 43.78 14.52
CA GLU A 119 57.75 44.99 15.04
C GLU A 119 58.10 46.05 13.98
N LEU A 120 57.38 46.11 12.85
CA LEU A 120 57.54 47.21 11.90
C LEU A 120 56.92 48.51 12.44
N SER A 121 57.61 49.64 12.22
CA SER A 121 57.06 50.97 12.56
C SER A 121 55.82 51.30 11.71
N ASP A 122 54.84 52.01 12.29
CA ASP A 122 53.59 52.37 11.62
C ASP A 122 53.80 53.07 10.27
N ASN A 123 54.86 53.87 10.14
CA ASN A 123 55.23 54.53 8.88
C ASN A 123 55.71 53.55 7.81
N ALA A 124 56.48 52.52 8.19
CA ALA A 124 56.94 51.48 7.29
C ALA A 124 55.79 50.56 6.86
N ILE A 125 54.87 50.25 7.78
CA ILE A 125 53.65 49.48 7.50
C ILE A 125 52.78 50.22 6.49
N LYS A 126 52.56 51.52 6.70
CA LYS A 126 51.77 52.35 5.79
C LYS A 126 52.39 52.43 4.39
N ALA A 127 53.70 52.63 4.29
CA ALA A 127 54.41 52.65 3.01
C ALA A 127 54.32 51.31 2.27
N LEU A 128 54.46 50.18 2.97
CA LEU A 128 54.32 48.84 2.39
C LEU A 128 52.89 48.61 1.88
N LEU A 129 51.88 48.91 2.69
CA LEU A 129 50.48 48.69 2.34
C LEU A 129 49.99 49.63 1.22
N ASP A 130 50.56 50.83 1.08
CA ASP A 130 50.23 51.77 0.00
C ASP A 130 51.03 51.48 -1.29
N SER A 131 52.16 50.77 -1.18
CA SER A 131 52.92 50.28 -2.34
C SER A 131 52.33 49.02 -2.98
N MET A 132 51.38 48.37 -2.31
CA MET A 132 50.68 47.20 -2.82
C MET A 132 49.56 47.62 -3.78
N ASP A 133 49.62 47.13 -5.02
CA ASP A 133 48.55 47.33 -5.99
C ASP A 133 47.24 46.69 -5.49
N PRO A 134 46.15 47.47 -5.32
CA PRO A 134 44.84 46.99 -4.85
C PRO A 134 44.27 45.84 -5.68
N GLU A 135 44.63 45.73 -6.96
CA GLU A 135 44.16 44.66 -7.84
C GLU A 135 44.99 43.37 -7.72
N THR A 136 46.10 43.40 -6.97
CA THR A 136 46.95 42.21 -6.78
C THR A 136 46.17 41.10 -6.09
N MET A 137 46.08 39.96 -6.76
CA MET A 137 45.43 38.76 -6.24
C MET A 137 46.45 37.91 -5.47
N MET A 138 46.26 37.82 -4.15
CA MET A 138 47.00 36.87 -3.31
C MET A 138 46.33 35.50 -3.32
N HIS A 139 47.15 34.46 -3.29
CA HIS A 139 46.69 33.08 -3.35
C HIS A 139 47.09 32.34 -2.08
N ILE A 140 46.10 31.90 -1.29
CA ILE A 140 46.34 31.05 -0.14
C ILE A 140 45.90 29.64 -0.49
N TRP A 141 46.83 28.71 -0.33
CA TRP A 141 46.61 27.29 -0.55
C TRP A 141 46.14 26.66 0.77
N LYS A 142 44.86 26.30 0.85
CA LYS A 142 44.29 25.65 2.04
C LYS A 142 43.84 24.23 1.71
N PRO A 143 44.07 23.24 2.61
CA PRO A 143 43.52 21.91 2.42
C PRO A 143 41.98 21.97 2.41
N GLU A 144 41.36 21.43 1.37
CA GLU A 144 39.92 21.35 1.21
C GLU A 144 39.38 20.16 2.01
N MET A 145 38.96 20.47 3.23
CA MET A 145 38.47 19.48 4.20
C MET A 145 36.96 19.23 4.11
N LEU A 146 36.29 19.75 3.06
CA LEU A 146 34.83 19.72 2.95
C LEU A 146 34.34 19.03 1.67
N GLN A 147 35.01 19.15 0.54
CA GLN A 147 34.58 18.54 -0.72
C GLN A 147 35.80 18.25 -1.60
N ILE A 148 35.99 16.99 -1.96
CA ILE A 148 36.94 16.59 -3.00
C ILE A 148 36.12 16.38 -4.28
N LYS A 149 36.49 17.03 -5.39
CA LYS A 149 35.70 16.95 -6.62
C LYS A 149 35.61 15.50 -7.10
N GLY A 150 34.38 15.01 -7.29
CA GLY A 150 34.12 13.67 -7.81
C GLY A 150 34.24 12.53 -6.79
N LYS A 151 34.47 12.82 -5.49
CA LYS A 151 34.58 11.79 -4.43
C LYS A 151 33.60 12.01 -3.28
N ASP A 152 33.12 10.90 -2.72
CA ASP A 152 32.17 10.86 -1.60
C ASP A 152 32.93 10.87 -0.28
N VAL A 153 33.40 12.04 0.12
CA VAL A 153 34.32 12.18 1.26
C VAL A 153 33.59 12.61 2.54
N ALA A 154 33.90 11.89 3.61
CA ALA A 154 33.45 12.07 4.97
C ALA A 154 34.54 12.74 5.82
N ARG A 155 34.26 13.91 6.40
CA ARG A 155 35.15 14.53 7.39
C ARG A 155 34.86 13.97 8.78
N VAL A 156 35.83 13.31 9.38
CA VAL A 156 35.66 12.67 10.69
C VAL A 156 36.81 12.94 11.63
N ILE A 157 36.49 13.04 12.92
CA ILE A 157 37.46 13.30 13.97
C ILE A 157 37.83 11.98 14.65
N ILE A 158 39.05 11.52 14.45
CA ILE A 158 39.55 10.27 15.02
C ILE A 158 40.69 10.62 15.97
N ARG A 159 40.52 10.32 17.26
CA ARG A 159 41.52 10.63 18.31
C ARG A 159 41.96 12.10 18.36
N GLY A 160 41.07 13.03 18.01
CA GLY A 160 41.35 14.48 18.00
C GLY A 160 41.88 15.00 16.66
N GLU A 161 42.29 14.13 15.74
CA GLU A 161 42.75 14.52 14.41
C GLU A 161 41.61 14.48 13.40
N THR A 162 41.54 15.49 12.52
CA THR A 162 40.58 15.49 11.41
C THR A 162 41.14 14.63 10.28
N LYS A 163 40.43 13.57 9.93
CA LYS A 163 40.73 12.70 8.78
C LYS A 163 39.62 12.77 7.74
N LEU A 164 39.99 12.56 6.48
CA LEU A 164 39.08 12.46 5.36
C LEU A 164 38.98 11.00 4.93
N LEU A 165 37.77 10.45 4.98
CA LEU A 165 37.50 9.07 4.59
C LEU A 165 36.58 9.09 3.37
N GLU A 166 37.00 8.49 2.27
CA GLU A 166 36.12 8.17 1.16
C GLU A 166 35.33 6.92 1.52
N LEU A 167 34.01 7.05 1.54
CA LEU A 167 33.08 5.99 1.93
C LEU A 167 32.34 5.49 0.71
N HIS A 168 32.03 4.19 0.68
CA HIS A 168 31.13 3.64 -0.32
C HIS A 168 29.80 4.42 -0.34
N PRO A 169 29.20 4.69 -1.51
CA PRO A 169 27.95 5.47 -1.63
C PRO A 169 26.84 4.99 -0.69
N ASP A 170 26.64 3.67 -0.57
CA ASP A 170 25.62 3.11 0.33
C ASP A 170 25.91 3.39 1.82
N VAL A 171 27.18 3.42 2.23
CA VAL A 171 27.58 3.75 3.61
C VAL A 171 27.41 5.24 3.84
N MET A 172 27.78 6.06 2.87
CA MET A 172 27.58 7.51 2.90
C MET A 172 26.10 7.87 3.01
N ASP A 173 25.23 7.22 2.22
CA ASP A 173 23.78 7.39 2.27
C ASP A 173 23.20 6.92 3.62
N ALA A 174 23.68 5.81 4.16
CA ALA A 174 23.26 5.31 5.46
C ALA A 174 23.66 6.24 6.61
N LEU A 175 24.85 6.85 6.56
CA LEU A 175 25.32 7.84 7.54
C LEU A 175 24.68 9.22 7.33
N GLY A 176 24.33 9.55 6.09
CA GLY A 176 23.61 10.76 5.69
C GLY A 176 22.24 10.89 6.37
N GLY A 177 21.67 9.76 6.80
CA GLY A 177 20.34 9.71 7.41
C GLY A 177 19.22 9.84 6.38
N ILE A 178 17.97 9.90 6.86
CA ILE A 178 16.83 10.14 5.97
C ILE A 178 16.89 11.63 5.57
N GLU A 179 17.19 11.91 4.30
CA GLU A 179 17.06 13.27 3.75
C GLU A 179 15.61 13.73 3.89
N ALA A 180 15.32 14.47 4.98
CA ALA A 180 13.97 14.89 5.31
C ALA A 180 13.43 15.97 4.36
N ASN A 181 14.33 16.63 3.62
CA ASN A 181 14.04 17.82 2.81
C ASN A 181 14.71 17.75 1.43
N GLU A 182 14.39 16.72 0.63
CA GLU A 182 14.44 16.94 -0.82
C GLU A 182 13.50 18.12 -1.14
N THR A 183 13.94 19.08 -1.94
CA THR A 183 13.10 20.18 -2.42
C THR A 183 12.05 19.64 -3.38
N LEU A 184 10.94 19.15 -2.83
CA LEU A 184 9.82 18.62 -3.60
C LEU A 184 9.11 19.77 -4.32
N GLY A 185 8.90 19.61 -5.64
CA GLY A 185 8.07 20.49 -6.44
C GLY A 185 6.64 20.57 -5.88
N PHE A 186 5.90 21.63 -6.25
CA PHE A 186 4.53 21.86 -5.74
C PHE A 186 3.62 20.65 -5.97
N ILE A 187 3.63 20.07 -7.17
CA ILE A 187 2.85 18.88 -7.54
C ILE A 187 3.20 17.70 -6.62
N THR A 188 4.47 17.36 -6.48
CA THR A 188 4.93 16.26 -5.60
C THR A 188 4.53 16.48 -4.14
N ARG A 189 4.48 17.73 -3.67
CA ARG A 189 4.02 18.06 -2.31
C ARG A 189 2.53 17.77 -2.14
N VAL A 190 1.70 18.13 -3.12
CA VAL A 190 0.26 17.82 -3.11
C VAL A 190 0.04 16.31 -3.11
N PHE A 191 0.71 15.56 -3.99
CA PHE A 191 0.62 14.10 -4.01
C PHE A 191 1.13 13.45 -2.73
N LYS A 192 2.24 13.93 -2.15
CA LYS A 192 2.75 13.45 -0.86
C LYS A 192 1.75 13.69 0.27
N SER A 193 1.13 14.87 0.34
CA SER A 193 0.10 15.15 1.35
C SER A 193 -1.11 14.24 1.19
N PHE A 194 -1.56 14.03 -0.05
CA PHE A 194 -2.66 13.11 -0.36
C PHE A 194 -2.32 11.66 -0.02
N THR A 195 -1.19 11.13 -0.48
CA THR A 195 -0.77 9.77 -0.17
C THR A 195 -0.50 9.57 1.31
N SER A 196 0.03 10.57 2.02
CA SER A 196 0.14 10.54 3.48
C SER A 196 -1.23 10.49 4.15
N ALA A 197 -2.21 11.26 3.69
CA ALA A 197 -3.58 11.22 4.22
C ALA A 197 -4.27 9.86 3.97
N VAL A 198 -4.13 9.31 2.75
CA VAL A 198 -4.60 7.95 2.43
C VAL A 198 -3.93 6.92 3.32
N LYS A 199 -2.61 7.00 3.49
CA LYS A 199 -1.84 6.11 4.36
C LYS A 199 -2.30 6.21 5.81
N ILE A 200 -2.47 7.42 6.33
CA ILE A 200 -2.95 7.67 7.70
C ILE A 200 -4.37 7.15 7.89
N GLY A 201 -5.29 7.46 6.97
CA GLY A 201 -6.67 6.98 7.02
C GLY A 201 -6.75 5.47 6.89
N ALA A 202 -5.92 4.89 6.02
CA ALA A 202 -5.85 3.46 5.79
C ALA A 202 -5.33 2.71 7.03
N THR A 203 -4.27 3.20 7.67
CA THR A 203 -3.59 2.43 8.72
C THR A 203 -4.07 2.72 10.13
N ARG A 204 -4.86 3.77 10.33
CA ARG A 204 -5.49 4.09 11.62
C ARG A 204 -6.87 3.47 11.78
N VAL A 205 -7.31 2.67 10.81
CA VAL A 205 -8.60 1.97 10.85
C VAL A 205 -8.37 0.52 11.25
N LEU A 206 -9.23 0.04 12.16
CA LEU A 206 -9.12 -1.25 12.83
C LEU A 206 -8.99 -2.42 11.83
N ASP A 207 -9.63 -2.33 10.66
CA ASP A 207 -9.56 -3.36 9.61
C ASP A 207 -8.15 -3.56 9.02
N PHE A 208 -7.36 -2.49 8.90
CA PHE A 208 -5.98 -2.60 8.42
C PHE A 208 -5.10 -3.24 9.48
N LEU A 209 -5.27 -2.85 10.75
CA LEU A 209 -4.51 -3.42 11.87
C LEU A 209 -4.81 -4.91 12.02
N THR A 210 -6.07 -5.33 11.94
CA THR A 210 -6.45 -6.74 12.06
C THR A 210 -5.89 -7.56 10.89
N THR A 211 -6.07 -7.09 9.66
CA THR A 211 -5.56 -7.81 8.48
C THR A 211 -4.04 -7.86 8.43
N ASN A 212 -3.32 -6.78 8.73
CA ASN A 212 -1.86 -6.80 8.77
C ASN A 212 -1.33 -7.65 9.91
N SER A 213 -1.96 -7.63 11.08
CA SER A 213 -1.48 -8.44 12.22
C SER A 213 -1.58 -9.93 11.95
N LEU A 214 -2.63 -10.38 11.25
CA LEU A 214 -2.75 -11.76 10.79
C LEU A 214 -1.65 -12.13 9.79
N LYS A 215 -1.34 -11.22 8.84
CA LYS A 215 -0.25 -11.40 7.88
C LYS A 215 1.12 -11.42 8.57
N ASP A 216 1.37 -10.52 9.50
CA ASP A 216 2.61 -10.37 10.24
C ASP A 216 2.84 -11.55 11.19
N TYR A 217 1.77 -12.09 11.78
CA TYR A 217 1.84 -13.31 12.57
C TYR A 217 2.28 -14.52 11.74
N GLN A 218 1.64 -14.75 10.58
CA GLN A 218 2.07 -15.80 9.64
C GLN A 218 3.53 -15.61 9.18
N THR A 219 3.91 -14.35 8.92
CA THR A 219 5.25 -13.95 8.53
C THR A 219 6.27 -14.24 9.64
N PHE A 220 5.93 -13.93 10.89
CA PHE A 220 6.72 -14.20 12.08
C PHE A 220 6.93 -15.71 12.29
N LEU A 221 5.90 -16.55 12.11
CA LEU A 221 6.04 -18.00 12.25
C LEU A 221 7.08 -18.59 11.26
N MET A 222 7.18 -18.00 10.07
CA MET A 222 8.14 -18.43 9.05
C MET A 222 9.54 -17.88 9.28
N GLN A 223 9.66 -16.66 9.81
CA GLN A 223 10.94 -15.93 9.85
C GLN A 223 11.58 -15.82 11.23
N GLY A 224 10.77 -15.74 12.29
CA GLY A 224 11.23 -15.55 13.66
C GLY A 224 12.09 -16.69 14.17
N GLU A 225 12.89 -16.43 15.20
CA GLU A 225 13.96 -17.33 15.59
C GLU A 225 13.41 -18.68 16.10
N LYS A 226 12.34 -18.67 16.89
CA LYS A 226 11.67 -19.88 17.39
C LYS A 226 10.73 -20.56 16.38
N GLY A 227 10.26 -19.85 15.36
CA GLY A 227 9.24 -20.36 14.42
C GLY A 227 7.97 -20.84 15.14
N ILE A 228 7.42 -22.00 14.77
CA ILE A 228 6.22 -22.58 15.42
C ILE A 228 6.36 -22.73 16.93
N LYS A 229 7.56 -23.09 17.42
CA LYS A 229 7.80 -23.28 18.87
C LYS A 229 7.55 -22.00 19.67
N GLY A 230 7.67 -20.83 19.03
CA GLY A 230 7.36 -19.52 19.59
C GLY A 230 6.03 -18.96 19.11
N GLY A 231 5.14 -19.75 18.51
CA GLY A 231 3.88 -19.26 17.94
C GLY A 231 2.96 -18.58 18.96
N LEU A 232 3.04 -18.95 20.23
CA LEU A 232 2.28 -18.30 21.31
C LEU A 232 2.99 -17.08 21.91
N ASP A 233 4.25 -16.83 21.56
CA ASP A 233 5.03 -15.73 22.14
C ASP A 233 4.45 -14.35 21.79
N PRO A 234 4.02 -14.06 20.54
CA PRO A 234 3.36 -12.80 20.23
C PRO A 234 2.14 -12.51 21.12
N ALA A 235 1.31 -13.52 21.43
CA ALA A 235 0.13 -13.34 22.29
C ALA A 235 0.49 -12.86 23.71
N LYS A 236 1.56 -13.41 24.29
CA LYS A 236 2.10 -12.96 25.60
C LYS A 236 2.57 -11.51 25.53
N TRP A 237 3.20 -11.12 24.43
CA TRP A 237 3.74 -9.78 24.24
C TRP A 237 2.69 -8.73 23.89
N ILE A 238 1.55 -9.09 23.29
CA ILE A 238 0.39 -8.18 23.13
C ILE A 238 -0.07 -7.67 24.49
N ALA A 239 -0.33 -8.58 25.44
CA ALA A 239 -0.79 -8.21 26.78
C ALA A 239 0.26 -7.36 27.52
N SER A 240 1.54 -7.75 27.42
CA SER A 240 2.66 -7.03 28.06
C SER A 240 2.83 -5.62 27.51
N TYR A 241 2.68 -5.44 26.18
CA TYR A 241 2.78 -4.13 25.53
C TYR A 241 1.57 -3.24 25.85
N ALA A 242 0.35 -3.79 25.78
CA ALA A 242 -0.86 -3.06 26.13
C ALA A 242 -0.84 -2.60 27.60
N MET A 243 -0.43 -3.48 28.52
CA MET A 243 -0.26 -3.14 29.94
C MET A 243 0.82 -2.09 30.14
N ALA A 244 1.93 -2.15 29.39
CA ALA A 244 2.96 -1.12 29.43
C ALA A 244 2.44 0.25 28.97
N GLU A 245 1.61 0.32 27.93
CA GLU A 245 1.02 1.60 27.49
C GLU A 245 0.02 2.15 28.53
N LEU A 246 -0.78 1.31 29.17
CA LEU A 246 -1.67 1.70 30.28
C LEU A 246 -0.88 2.23 31.49
N LYS A 247 0.13 1.47 31.94
CA LYS A 247 1.01 1.87 33.04
C LYS A 247 1.73 3.18 32.73
N LYS A 248 2.22 3.35 31.50
CA LYS A 248 2.84 4.59 31.04
C LYS A 248 1.86 5.77 31.05
N ALA A 249 0.58 5.56 30.75
CA ALA A 249 -0.45 6.59 30.87
C ALA A 249 -0.76 6.94 32.33
N ALA A 250 -0.64 5.96 33.25
CA ALA A 250 -0.79 6.14 34.69
C ALA A 250 0.47 6.70 35.39
N GLY A 251 1.60 6.81 34.68
CA GLY A 251 2.89 7.23 35.28
C GLY A 251 3.60 6.13 36.06
N GLU A 252 3.19 4.87 35.90
CA GLU A 252 3.76 3.70 36.56
C GLU A 252 4.97 3.12 35.80
N PRO A 253 5.88 2.41 36.49
CA PRO A 253 6.97 1.68 35.84
C PRO A 253 6.42 0.60 34.91
N ILE A 254 6.90 0.61 33.67
CA ILE A 254 6.54 -0.37 32.64
C ILE A 254 7.48 -1.58 32.67
N ASN A 255 7.08 -2.67 32.02
CA ASN A 255 7.93 -3.84 31.82
C ASN A 255 9.29 -3.40 31.20
N SER A 256 10.39 -3.81 31.83
CA SER A 256 11.77 -3.42 31.48
C SER A 256 12.19 -3.86 30.09
N VAL A 257 11.73 -5.01 29.61
CA VAL A 257 11.98 -5.48 28.24
C VAL A 257 11.22 -4.61 27.22
N VAL A 258 9.97 -4.27 27.50
CA VAL A 258 9.18 -3.34 26.67
C VAL A 258 9.82 -1.94 26.66
N ALA A 259 10.29 -1.46 27.82
CA ALA A 259 11.00 -0.20 27.93
C ALA A 259 12.27 -0.18 27.09
N LEU A 260 13.05 -1.26 27.17
CA LEU A 260 14.28 -1.43 26.41
C LEU A 260 14.03 -1.51 24.91
N PHE A 261 13.02 -2.27 24.49
CA PHE A 261 12.57 -2.35 23.08
C PHE A 261 12.17 -0.97 22.54
N ASN A 262 11.35 -0.23 23.30
CA ASN A 262 10.94 1.13 22.94
C ASN A 262 12.14 2.08 22.86
N LYS A 263 13.06 2.02 23.83
CA LYS A 263 14.30 2.81 23.88
C LYS A 263 15.21 2.54 22.67
N MET A 264 15.25 1.30 22.19
CA MET A 264 16.00 0.92 21.00
C MET A 264 15.28 1.27 19.68
N GLY A 265 14.10 1.90 19.74
CA GLY A 265 13.34 2.31 18.56
C GLY A 265 12.56 1.17 17.92
N GLY A 266 12.09 0.21 18.72
CA GLY A 266 11.30 -0.94 18.26
C GLY A 266 10.00 -0.56 17.53
N ASN A 267 9.38 0.55 17.91
CA ASN A 267 8.17 1.04 17.26
C ASN A 267 8.45 1.77 15.92
N LEU A 268 9.71 2.13 15.63
CA LEU A 268 10.03 2.92 14.43
C LEU A 268 9.92 2.11 13.12
N SER A 269 10.10 0.79 13.18
CA SER A 269 9.94 -0.09 12.02
C SER A 269 8.48 -0.43 11.72
N ALA A 270 7.56 -0.11 12.65
CA ALA A 270 6.14 -0.29 12.50
C ALA A 270 5.52 0.86 11.70
N TYR A 271 4.35 0.62 11.11
CA TYR A 271 3.71 1.59 10.25
C TYR A 271 3.36 2.89 11.00
N THR A 272 2.91 2.74 12.25
CA THR A 272 2.56 3.84 13.17
C THR A 272 3.76 4.71 13.56
N GLY A 273 4.99 4.18 13.47
CA GLY A 273 6.22 4.86 13.88
C GLY A 273 6.88 5.75 12.82
N LEU A 274 6.39 5.74 11.57
CA LEU A 274 7.02 6.45 10.45
C LEU A 274 6.65 7.94 10.31
N ASP A 275 5.64 8.41 11.05
CA ASP A 275 5.14 9.78 10.87
C ASP A 275 6.01 10.80 11.63
N ARG A 276 6.43 11.87 10.95
CA ARG A 276 7.24 12.97 11.52
C ARG A 276 6.49 13.68 12.65
N ASP A 277 5.17 13.72 12.56
CA ASP A 277 4.31 14.26 13.61
C ASP A 277 4.22 13.32 14.81
N HIS A 278 4.43 12.02 14.62
CA HIS A 278 4.52 11.05 15.72
C HIS A 278 5.86 11.16 16.46
N LEU A 279 6.96 11.48 15.74
CA LEU A 279 8.23 11.86 16.38
C LEU A 279 8.06 13.16 17.20
N LYS A 280 7.43 14.21 16.64
CA LYS A 280 7.14 15.45 17.37
C LYS A 280 6.20 15.25 18.57
N LYS A 281 5.19 14.39 18.45
CA LYS A 281 4.29 14.02 19.55
C LYS A 281 4.97 13.13 20.60
N GLY A 282 5.82 12.19 20.18
CA GLY A 282 6.64 11.35 21.07
C GLY A 282 7.63 12.18 21.88
N VAL A 283 8.20 13.22 21.27
CA VAL A 283 9.02 14.27 21.88
C VAL A 283 8.20 15.09 22.89
N LYS A 284 7.02 15.60 22.50
CA LYS A 284 6.10 16.29 23.42
C LYS A 284 5.69 15.41 24.61
N LYS A 285 5.44 14.12 24.37
CA LYS A 285 5.08 13.09 25.35
C LYS A 285 6.22 12.73 26.30
N ALA A 286 7.47 12.78 25.83
CA ALA A 286 8.65 12.61 26.67
C ALA A 286 8.86 13.80 27.63
N ILE A 287 8.44 15.01 27.24
CA ILE A 287 8.47 16.22 28.10
C ILE A 287 7.30 16.23 29.09
N THR A 288 6.07 15.99 28.63
CA THR A 288 4.87 16.17 29.46
C THR A 288 4.62 15.00 30.40
N GLY A 289 5.27 13.86 30.20
CA GLY A 289 5.11 12.64 31.02
C GLY A 289 3.73 11.99 30.95
N LYS A 290 2.72 12.65 30.35
CA LYS A 290 1.34 12.20 30.29
C LYS A 290 0.96 11.87 28.85
N GLN A 291 0.55 10.62 28.63
CA GLN A 291 -0.10 10.23 27.38
C GLN A 291 -1.54 10.74 27.35
N GLY A 292 -1.99 11.24 26.20
CA GLY A 292 -3.42 11.46 26.00
C GLY A 292 -4.18 10.13 25.90
N LYS A 293 -5.39 10.06 26.45
CA LYS A 293 -6.24 8.84 26.42
C LYS A 293 -6.42 8.27 25.01
N PHE A 294 -6.55 9.14 24.01
CA PHE A 294 -6.66 8.77 22.60
C PHE A 294 -5.39 8.13 22.03
N GLU A 295 -4.20 8.61 22.43
CA GLU A 295 -2.93 8.05 21.98
C GLU A 295 -2.64 6.69 22.62
N THR A 296 -2.98 6.54 23.90
CA THR A 296 -2.90 5.25 24.61
C THR A 296 -3.80 4.22 23.95
N PHE A 297 -5.04 4.60 23.62
CA PHE A 297 -5.95 3.74 22.86
C PHE A 297 -5.35 3.31 21.51
N LEU A 298 -4.82 4.25 20.72
CA LEU A 298 -4.21 3.93 19.42
C LEU A 298 -3.00 2.99 19.55
N ASN A 299 -2.11 3.19 20.53
CA ASN A 299 -0.94 2.32 20.73
C ASN A 299 -1.36 0.91 21.16
N ILE A 300 -2.39 0.79 22.02
CA ILE A 300 -2.95 -0.50 22.42
C ILE A 300 -3.55 -1.22 21.22
N THR A 301 -4.31 -0.52 20.37
CA THR A 301 -4.87 -1.12 19.15
C THR A 301 -3.79 -1.54 18.13
N GLY A 302 -2.63 -0.87 18.15
CA GLY A 302 -1.46 -1.23 17.34
C GLY A 302 -0.56 -2.31 17.95
N ALA A 303 -0.84 -2.77 19.17
CA ALA A 303 -0.03 -3.77 19.86
C ALA A 303 0.16 -5.08 19.07
N PRO A 304 -0.85 -5.61 18.35
CA PRO A 304 -0.69 -6.79 17.52
C PRO A 304 0.39 -6.64 16.42
N GLU A 305 0.58 -5.43 15.86
CA GLU A 305 1.63 -5.14 14.86
C GLU A 305 3.05 -5.15 15.49
N ILE A 306 3.15 -4.78 16.77
CA ILE A 306 4.41 -4.74 17.52
C ILE A 306 4.77 -6.11 18.11
N ALA A 307 3.78 -6.91 18.44
CA ALA A 307 3.94 -8.13 19.21
C ALA A 307 4.94 -9.14 18.62
N GLY A 308 4.88 -9.40 17.31
CA GLY A 308 5.84 -10.29 16.64
C GLY A 308 7.28 -9.77 16.70
N ARG A 309 7.46 -8.45 16.60
CA ARG A 309 8.76 -7.79 16.70
C ARG A 309 9.31 -7.84 18.12
N LEU A 310 8.47 -7.59 19.11
CA LEU A 310 8.83 -7.67 20.52
C LEU A 310 9.12 -9.12 20.96
N ALA A 311 8.37 -10.09 20.44
CA ALA A 311 8.62 -11.52 20.65
C ALA A 311 9.99 -11.93 20.10
N GLU A 312 10.33 -11.48 18.89
CA GLU A 312 11.66 -11.71 18.32
C GLU A 312 12.76 -11.02 19.13
N PHE A 313 12.55 -9.76 19.54
CA PHE A 313 13.48 -9.02 20.39
C PHE A 313 13.80 -9.80 21.66
N ALA A 314 12.77 -10.25 22.38
CA ALA A 314 12.92 -11.04 23.60
C ALA A 314 13.58 -12.40 23.33
N THR A 315 13.27 -13.04 22.20
CA THR A 315 13.88 -14.32 21.81
C THR A 315 15.38 -14.18 21.56
N ILE A 316 15.83 -13.10 20.91
CA ILE A 316 17.26 -12.85 20.74
C ILE A 316 17.93 -12.53 22.08
N LEU A 317 17.28 -11.76 22.97
CA LEU A 317 17.81 -11.55 24.32
C LEU A 317 17.92 -12.86 25.11
N GLU A 318 16.97 -13.78 24.95
CA GLU A 318 16.99 -15.10 25.59
C GLU A 318 18.17 -15.93 25.06
N LYS A 319 18.33 -15.99 23.74
CA LYS A 319 19.42 -16.72 23.07
C LYS A 319 20.81 -16.22 23.47
N GLU A 320 20.94 -14.91 23.71
CA GLU A 320 22.18 -14.28 24.17
C GLU A 320 22.36 -14.32 25.71
N GLY A 321 21.42 -14.95 26.45
CA GLY A 321 21.50 -15.08 27.91
C GLY A 321 21.20 -13.79 28.70
N TRP A 322 20.55 -12.82 28.07
CA TRP A 322 20.27 -11.50 28.62
C TRP A 322 18.80 -11.25 28.98
N LEU A 323 17.85 -12.10 28.60
CA LEU A 323 16.43 -11.85 28.85
C LEU A 323 16.11 -11.67 30.35
N LYS A 324 16.49 -12.62 31.22
CA LYS A 324 16.25 -12.53 32.67
C LYS A 324 16.91 -11.32 33.33
N LYS A 325 18.10 -10.92 32.83
CA LYS A 325 18.82 -9.74 33.31
C LYS A 325 18.14 -8.45 32.85
N ALA A 326 17.63 -8.43 31.62
CA ALA A 326 16.84 -7.32 31.11
C ALA A 326 15.51 -7.18 31.87
N GLU A 327 14.87 -8.30 32.21
CA GLU A 327 13.65 -8.32 33.04
C GLU A 327 13.89 -7.70 34.43
N SER A 328 15.05 -7.96 35.04
CA SER A 328 15.46 -7.31 36.30
C SER A 328 15.96 -5.86 36.16
N GLY A 329 15.88 -5.28 34.96
CA GLY A 329 16.23 -3.89 34.68
C GLY A 329 17.69 -3.64 34.29
N GLN A 330 18.51 -4.69 34.17
CA GLN A 330 19.89 -4.54 33.68
C GLN A 330 19.91 -4.28 32.17
N THR A 331 20.81 -3.41 31.70
CA THR A 331 20.92 -3.10 30.27
C THR A 331 21.93 -4.04 29.60
N PRO A 332 21.53 -4.82 28.57
CA PRO A 332 22.45 -5.67 27.82
C PRO A 332 23.55 -4.87 27.10
N PRO A 333 24.69 -5.51 26.77
CA PRO A 333 25.74 -4.93 25.96
C PRO A 333 25.20 -4.44 24.61
N ARG A 334 25.79 -3.37 24.09
CA ARG A 334 25.31 -2.71 22.86
C ARG A 334 25.23 -3.63 21.65
N HIS A 335 26.15 -4.59 21.50
CA HIS A 335 26.12 -5.54 20.39
C HIS A 335 24.91 -6.49 20.46
N VAL A 336 24.53 -6.94 21.66
CA VAL A 336 23.31 -7.75 21.89
C VAL A 336 22.07 -6.95 21.56
N LEU A 337 22.00 -5.68 22.02
CA LEU A 337 20.89 -4.79 21.73
C LEU A 337 20.73 -4.52 20.22
N ILE A 338 21.83 -4.28 19.52
CA ILE A 338 21.83 -4.09 18.05
C ILE A 338 21.35 -5.36 17.35
N LYS A 339 21.82 -6.53 17.78
CA LYS A 339 21.38 -7.82 17.22
C LYS A 339 19.89 -8.04 17.42
N ALA A 340 19.40 -7.84 18.64
CA ALA A 340 18.00 -8.04 19.00
C ALA A 340 17.07 -7.07 18.26
N ILE A 341 17.42 -5.78 18.21
CA ILE A 341 16.57 -4.80 17.52
C ILE A 341 16.57 -4.99 16.00
N ASN A 342 17.72 -5.35 15.42
CA ASN A 342 17.79 -5.65 13.98
C ASN A 342 16.96 -6.88 13.63
N ALA A 343 16.99 -7.93 14.45
CA ALA A 343 16.13 -9.10 14.28
C ALA A 343 14.64 -8.73 14.39
N ALA A 344 14.29 -7.95 15.42
CA ALA A 344 12.92 -7.47 15.62
C ALA A 344 12.40 -6.60 14.46
N HIS A 345 13.24 -5.79 13.83
CA HIS A 345 12.85 -4.97 12.68
C HIS A 345 12.62 -5.80 11.42
N ILE A 346 13.37 -6.89 11.21
CA ILE A 346 13.33 -7.70 9.97
C ILE A 346 12.44 -8.94 10.06
N VAL A 347 11.93 -9.30 11.24
CA VAL A 347 11.08 -10.49 11.41
C VAL A 347 9.74 -10.36 10.69
N THR A 348 9.28 -9.12 10.49
CA THR A 348 8.16 -8.73 9.62
C THR A 348 8.59 -7.62 8.66
N VAL A 349 7.66 -6.97 7.97
CA VAL A 349 7.99 -5.87 7.06
C VAL A 349 8.58 -4.68 7.83
N ASP A 350 9.79 -4.26 7.46
CA ASP A 350 10.44 -3.06 7.99
C ASP A 350 10.05 -1.84 7.16
N PHE A 351 9.08 -1.06 7.63
CA PHE A 351 8.55 0.06 6.86
C PHE A 351 9.54 1.22 6.70
N ARG A 352 10.63 1.26 7.48
CA ARG A 352 11.70 2.29 7.37
C ARG A 352 12.59 2.05 6.16
N LYS A 353 12.81 0.79 5.79
CA LYS A 353 13.72 0.44 4.71
C LYS A 353 13.08 0.78 3.38
N SER A 354 13.66 1.74 2.68
CA SER A 354 13.21 2.11 1.35
C SER A 354 14.37 2.62 0.51
N SER A 355 14.54 2.03 -0.68
CA SER A 355 15.46 2.54 -1.70
C SER A 355 15.12 3.99 -2.08
N PRO A 356 16.09 4.84 -2.44
CA PRO A 356 15.82 6.20 -2.91
C PRO A 356 14.71 6.30 -3.97
N LEU A 357 14.69 5.37 -4.94
CA LEU A 357 13.64 5.30 -5.96
C LEU A 357 12.27 4.96 -5.35
N MET A 358 12.22 3.97 -4.46
CA MET A 358 10.99 3.57 -3.77
C MET A 358 10.45 4.67 -2.85
N ARG A 359 11.33 5.47 -2.23
CA ARG A 359 10.94 6.66 -1.46
C ARG A 359 10.22 7.68 -2.34
N LYS A 360 10.73 7.92 -3.56
CA LYS A 360 10.12 8.82 -4.54
C LYS A 360 8.79 8.28 -5.07
N LEU A 361 8.73 6.99 -5.40
CA LEU A 361 7.48 6.34 -5.82
C LEU A 361 6.42 6.38 -4.73
N ASN A 362 6.82 6.23 -3.46
CA ASN A 362 5.91 6.26 -2.31
C ASN A 362 5.27 7.65 -2.06
N TYR A 363 5.73 8.72 -2.72
CA TYR A 363 5.03 10.02 -2.74
C TYR A 363 3.77 10.00 -3.61
N TYR A 364 3.73 9.12 -4.61
CA TYR A 364 2.63 9.01 -5.58
C TYR A 364 1.81 7.75 -5.36
N LEU A 365 2.46 6.64 -4.95
CA LEU A 365 1.85 5.33 -4.79
C LEU A 365 1.92 4.89 -3.32
N PRO A 366 0.81 4.86 -2.58
CA PRO A 366 0.83 4.41 -1.20
C PRO A 366 1.19 2.91 -1.11
N PHE A 367 1.90 2.52 -0.05
CA PHE A 367 2.24 1.13 0.28
C PHE A 367 3.16 0.36 -0.70
N VAL A 368 3.63 0.97 -1.79
CA VAL A 368 4.57 0.34 -2.74
C VAL A 368 5.81 -0.23 -2.03
N ASN A 369 6.36 0.52 -1.08
CA ASN A 369 7.53 0.09 -0.32
C ASN A 369 7.26 -1.16 0.51
N ALA A 370 6.08 -1.26 1.13
CA ALA A 370 5.70 -2.39 1.96
C ALA A 370 5.52 -3.66 1.15
N ARG A 371 4.93 -3.56 -0.05
CA ARG A 371 4.76 -4.68 -0.98
C ARG A 371 6.13 -5.23 -1.41
N ALA A 372 7.02 -4.34 -1.86
CA ALA A 372 8.37 -4.72 -2.29
C ALA A 372 9.21 -5.32 -1.15
N GLU A 373 9.19 -4.71 0.04
CA GLU A 373 9.99 -5.21 1.17
C GLU A 373 9.46 -6.55 1.70
N GLY A 374 8.15 -6.82 1.61
CA GLY A 374 7.57 -8.13 1.94
C GLY A 374 8.19 -9.27 1.12
N ILE A 375 8.23 -9.12 -0.21
CA ILE A 375 8.82 -10.11 -1.12
C ILE A 375 10.34 -10.22 -0.92
N ARG A 376 11.03 -9.08 -0.81
CA ARG A 376 12.48 -9.05 -0.60
C ARG A 376 12.89 -9.75 0.69
N THR A 377 12.10 -9.58 1.75
CA THR A 377 12.36 -10.17 3.06
C THR A 377 12.16 -11.68 3.04
N THR A 378 11.08 -12.17 2.41
CA THR A 378 10.90 -13.60 2.13
C THR A 378 12.08 -14.20 1.35
N TYR A 379 12.49 -13.59 0.24
CA TYR A 379 13.63 -14.04 -0.56
C TYR A 379 14.94 -14.07 0.25
N ARG A 380 15.18 -13.04 1.06
CA ARG A 380 16.36 -12.94 1.93
C ARG A 380 16.41 -14.08 2.94
N VAL A 381 15.28 -14.46 3.54
CA VAL A 381 15.22 -15.59 4.49
C VAL A 381 15.46 -16.92 3.80
N ILE A 382 14.85 -17.15 2.62
CA ILE A 382 15.11 -18.34 1.81
C ILE A 382 16.61 -18.47 1.49
N LYS A 383 17.24 -17.38 1.03
CA LYS A 383 18.66 -17.37 0.67
C LYS A 383 19.60 -17.57 1.86
N LYS A 384 19.31 -16.93 3.01
CA LYS A 384 20.17 -17.02 4.21
C LYS A 384 20.00 -18.32 4.98
N HIS A 385 18.80 -18.90 4.98
CA HIS A 385 18.44 -20.05 5.78
C HIS A 385 17.64 -21.08 4.96
N PRO A 386 18.20 -21.63 3.87
CA PRO A 386 17.44 -22.46 2.92
C PRO A 386 16.89 -23.74 3.57
N THR A 387 17.71 -24.47 4.35
CA THR A 387 17.31 -25.72 5.02
C THR A 387 16.24 -25.49 6.07
N ARG A 388 16.44 -24.49 6.94
CA ARG A 388 15.45 -24.08 7.95
C ARG A 388 14.15 -23.62 7.33
N THR A 389 14.21 -22.88 6.22
CA THR A 389 13.03 -22.40 5.50
C THR A 389 12.26 -23.57 4.91
N LEU A 390 12.94 -24.51 4.25
CA LEU A 390 12.34 -25.71 3.69
C LEU A 390 11.65 -26.55 4.78
N LEU A 391 12.33 -26.81 5.90
CA LEU A 391 11.74 -27.54 7.03
C LEU A 391 10.48 -26.84 7.56
N ARG A 392 10.49 -25.51 7.66
CA ARG A 392 9.30 -24.74 8.06
C ARG A 392 8.17 -24.81 7.05
N LEU A 393 8.48 -24.77 5.76
CA LEU A 393 7.47 -24.93 4.71
C LEU A 393 6.80 -26.30 4.81
N ILE A 394 7.59 -27.38 4.93
CA ILE A 394 7.10 -28.76 5.06
C ILE A 394 6.31 -28.94 6.36
N SER A 395 6.74 -28.35 7.47
CA SER A 395 6.07 -28.55 8.76
C SER A 395 4.88 -27.62 9.02
N THR A 396 4.68 -26.57 8.20
CA THR A 396 3.60 -25.58 8.42
C THR A 396 2.77 -25.31 7.19
N ARG A 397 3.40 -24.74 6.15
CA ARG A 397 2.69 -24.15 5.00
C ARG A 397 2.12 -25.21 4.08
N ILE A 398 2.94 -26.22 3.75
CA ILE A 398 2.51 -27.30 2.87
C ILE A 398 1.30 -28.04 3.47
N PRO A 399 1.32 -28.51 4.74
CA PRO A 399 0.16 -29.11 5.37
C PRO A 399 -1.05 -28.18 5.42
N LEU A 400 -0.85 -26.89 5.76
CA LEU A 400 -1.94 -25.91 5.81
C LEU A 400 -2.62 -25.75 4.44
N VAL A 401 -1.83 -25.60 3.37
CA VAL A 401 -2.35 -25.41 2.01
C VAL A 401 -3.02 -26.68 1.50
N ILE A 402 -2.44 -27.85 1.75
CA ILE A 402 -3.04 -29.14 1.38
C ILE A 402 -4.37 -29.33 2.10
N LEU A 403 -4.43 -29.08 3.41
CA LEU A 403 -5.67 -29.21 4.18
C LEU A 403 -6.73 -28.20 3.73
N TYR A 404 -6.32 -26.95 3.45
CA TYR A 404 -7.23 -25.94 2.93
C TYR A 404 -7.78 -26.31 1.55
N TRP A 405 -6.91 -26.73 0.64
CA TRP A 405 -7.31 -27.21 -0.68
C TRP A 405 -8.21 -28.44 -0.57
N TRP A 406 -7.85 -29.42 0.26
CA TRP A 406 -8.65 -30.63 0.51
C TRP A 406 -10.05 -30.31 1.04
N TYR A 407 -10.16 -29.30 1.89
CA TYR A 407 -11.45 -28.85 2.42
C TYR A 407 -12.31 -28.11 1.38
N LYS A 408 -11.68 -27.47 0.37
CA LYS A 408 -12.37 -26.54 -0.53
C LYS A 408 -12.44 -26.97 -2.00
N HIS A 409 -11.68 -27.96 -2.46
CA HIS A 409 -11.56 -28.24 -3.89
C HIS A 409 -12.88 -28.63 -4.57
N ASP A 410 -13.80 -29.25 -3.82
CA ASP A 410 -15.14 -29.63 -4.31
C ASP A 410 -16.21 -28.53 -4.12
N ASP A 411 -15.85 -27.38 -3.55
CA ASP A 411 -16.78 -26.28 -3.32
C ASP A 411 -16.91 -25.41 -4.58
N ASP A 412 -18.13 -25.27 -5.09
CA ASP A 412 -18.43 -24.46 -6.27
C ASP A 412 -17.95 -23.00 -6.13
N ASP A 413 -18.09 -22.41 -4.94
CA ASP A 413 -17.68 -21.02 -4.67
C ASP A 413 -16.15 -20.89 -4.68
N TYR A 414 -15.46 -21.96 -4.28
CA TYR A 414 -14.01 -22.04 -4.36
C TYR A 414 -13.55 -22.11 -5.81
N ILE A 415 -14.19 -22.92 -6.65
CA ILE A 415 -13.88 -23.03 -8.09
C ILE A 415 -14.16 -21.69 -8.80
N GLU A 416 -15.23 -21.01 -8.41
CA GLU A 416 -15.72 -19.77 -9.01
C GLU A 416 -15.02 -18.50 -8.47
N ARG A 417 -14.08 -18.63 -7.53
CA ARG A 417 -13.41 -17.47 -6.92
C ARG A 417 -12.54 -16.70 -7.93
N PRO A 418 -12.54 -15.35 -7.90
CA PRO A 418 -11.65 -14.54 -8.73
C PRO A 418 -10.22 -14.57 -8.20
N ASP A 419 -9.25 -14.33 -9.09
CA ASP A 419 -7.82 -14.51 -8.81
C ASP A 419 -7.30 -13.62 -7.67
N TRP A 420 -7.89 -12.45 -7.44
CA TRP A 420 -7.50 -11.60 -6.31
C TRP A 420 -7.80 -12.23 -4.94
N GLN A 421 -8.75 -13.17 -4.86
CA GLN A 421 -9.07 -13.89 -3.63
C GLN A 421 -7.99 -14.91 -3.23
N ASP A 422 -7.06 -15.27 -4.12
CA ASP A 422 -5.93 -16.16 -3.79
C ASP A 422 -4.99 -15.58 -2.72
N LYS A 423 -5.14 -14.29 -2.42
CA LYS A 423 -4.47 -13.61 -1.31
C LYS A 423 -5.09 -13.94 0.05
N TYR A 424 -6.14 -14.76 0.10
CA TYR A 424 -6.89 -15.08 1.29
C TYR A 424 -7.15 -16.59 1.39
N TYR A 425 -7.31 -17.10 2.61
CA TYR A 425 -8.01 -18.35 2.88
C TYR A 425 -9.47 -18.01 3.16
N THR A 426 -10.39 -18.51 2.35
CA THR A 426 -11.82 -18.20 2.44
C THR A 426 -12.63 -19.34 3.07
N PHE A 427 -13.57 -18.99 3.95
CA PHE A 427 -14.46 -19.91 4.65
C PHE A 427 -15.89 -19.36 4.62
N THR A 428 -16.84 -20.18 4.20
CA THR A 428 -18.25 -19.77 4.11
C THR A 428 -18.87 -19.78 5.51
N MET A 429 -19.53 -18.69 5.91
CA MET A 429 -20.14 -18.55 7.25
C MET A 429 -21.60 -19.00 7.24
N SER A 430 -22.04 -19.68 8.30
CA SER A 430 -23.43 -20.15 8.46
C SER A 430 -24.48 -19.03 8.51
N SER A 431 -24.08 -17.81 8.86
CA SER A 431 -24.93 -16.61 8.89
C SER A 431 -25.04 -15.88 7.54
N GLY A 432 -24.39 -16.40 6.49
CA GLY A 432 -24.29 -15.80 5.17
C GLY A 432 -23.10 -14.83 5.03
N GLY A 433 -22.34 -15.01 3.95
CA GLY A 433 -21.10 -14.27 3.66
C GLY A 433 -19.84 -15.11 3.87
N THR A 434 -18.69 -14.56 3.46
CA THR A 434 -17.41 -15.28 3.45
C THR A 434 -16.43 -14.68 4.46
N LEU A 435 -15.92 -15.48 5.39
CA LEU A 435 -14.75 -15.15 6.21
C LEU A 435 -13.50 -15.31 5.34
N ARG A 436 -12.64 -14.29 5.30
CA ARG A 436 -11.37 -14.29 4.58
C ARG A 436 -10.21 -14.04 5.54
N VAL A 437 -9.29 -14.98 5.62
CA VAL A 437 -8.06 -14.83 6.39
C VAL A 437 -6.95 -14.40 5.42
N PRO A 438 -6.39 -13.19 5.55
CA PRO A 438 -5.37 -12.73 4.61
C PRO A 438 -4.10 -13.56 4.72
N ARG A 439 -3.54 -13.95 3.58
CA ARG A 439 -2.22 -14.59 3.50
C ARG A 439 -1.14 -13.54 3.67
N SER A 440 -0.06 -13.92 4.35
CA SER A 440 1.13 -13.09 4.54
C SER A 440 1.74 -12.56 3.24
N HIS A 441 2.36 -11.38 3.28
CA HIS A 441 3.12 -10.84 2.16
C HIS A 441 4.32 -11.76 1.82
N GLY A 442 4.58 -11.97 0.52
CA GLY A 442 5.66 -12.82 0.03
C GLY A 442 5.35 -14.32 0.14
N TRP A 443 5.20 -14.84 1.37
CA TRP A 443 4.89 -16.28 1.59
C TRP A 443 3.52 -16.68 1.06
N GLY A 444 2.55 -15.75 1.03
CA GLY A 444 1.23 -16.00 0.42
C GLY A 444 1.30 -16.29 -1.08
N LEU A 445 2.34 -15.79 -1.77
CA LEU A 445 2.58 -16.16 -3.17
C LEU A 445 2.93 -17.65 -3.28
N ILE A 446 3.80 -18.14 -2.39
CA ILE A 446 4.15 -19.56 -2.33
C ILE A 446 2.91 -20.39 -1.99
N ASP A 447 2.11 -19.97 -1.00
CA ASP A 447 0.85 -20.64 -0.64
C ASP A 447 -0.11 -20.74 -1.84
N SER A 448 -0.36 -19.60 -2.52
CA SER A 448 -1.24 -19.54 -3.70
C SER A 448 -0.72 -20.37 -4.87
N GLY A 449 0.60 -20.38 -5.10
CA GLY A 449 1.20 -21.18 -6.16
C GLY A 449 1.10 -22.68 -5.88
N MET A 450 1.31 -23.10 -4.62
CA MET A 450 1.12 -24.50 -4.22
C MET A 450 -0.34 -24.94 -4.37
N GLU A 451 -1.29 -24.10 -3.96
CA GLU A 451 -2.72 -24.38 -4.11
C GLU A 451 -3.16 -24.47 -5.57
N ARG A 452 -2.72 -23.53 -6.42
CA ARG A 452 -2.99 -23.54 -7.86
C ARG A 452 -2.31 -24.73 -8.54
N MET A 453 -1.13 -25.15 -8.08
CA MET A 453 -0.45 -26.34 -8.56
C MET A 453 -1.24 -27.61 -8.21
N LEU A 454 -1.76 -27.72 -6.98
CA LEU A 454 -2.62 -28.83 -6.57
C LEU A 454 -3.90 -28.89 -7.43
N GLY A 455 -4.55 -27.74 -7.64
CA GLY A 455 -5.70 -27.63 -8.55
C GLY A 455 -5.36 -28.04 -9.99
N ALA A 456 -4.29 -27.50 -10.56
CA ALA A 456 -3.86 -27.82 -11.93
C ALA A 456 -3.52 -29.32 -12.12
N MET A 457 -2.91 -29.96 -11.11
CA MET A 457 -2.63 -31.39 -11.13
C MET A 457 -3.90 -32.25 -11.02
N TYR A 458 -4.86 -31.83 -10.19
CA TYR A 458 -6.12 -32.54 -9.98
C TYR A 458 -7.08 -32.39 -11.16
N ASP A 459 -7.29 -31.16 -11.62
CA ASP A 459 -8.22 -30.82 -12.72
C ASP A 459 -7.63 -31.12 -14.11
N LYS A 460 -6.32 -31.39 -14.19
CA LYS A 460 -5.54 -31.56 -15.42
C LYS A 460 -5.55 -30.32 -16.32
N GLU A 461 -5.58 -29.13 -15.71
CA GLU A 461 -5.60 -27.84 -16.39
C GLU A 461 -4.30 -27.05 -16.14
N PRO A 462 -3.22 -27.31 -16.91
CA PRO A 462 -1.92 -26.68 -16.67
C PRO A 462 -1.94 -25.15 -16.89
N GLU A 463 -2.89 -24.64 -17.67
CA GLU A 463 -3.08 -23.20 -17.93
C GLU A 463 -3.38 -22.40 -16.66
N GLN A 464 -3.91 -23.02 -15.61
CA GLN A 464 -4.16 -22.35 -14.32
C GLN A 464 -2.84 -21.83 -13.70
N MET A 465 -1.74 -22.55 -13.89
CA MET A 465 -0.42 -22.13 -13.42
C MET A 465 0.17 -21.01 -14.26
N GLU A 466 -0.08 -21.00 -15.57
CA GLU A 466 0.33 -19.89 -16.44
C GLU A 466 -0.43 -18.60 -16.07
N LYS A 467 -1.73 -18.69 -15.82
CA LYS A 467 -2.56 -17.55 -15.38
C LYS A 467 -2.12 -17.03 -14.01
N TRP A 468 -1.84 -17.93 -13.07
CA TRP A 468 -1.25 -17.55 -11.78
C TRP A 468 0.12 -16.89 -11.94
N ALA A 469 1.01 -17.42 -12.78
CA ALA A 469 2.31 -16.81 -13.02
C ALA A 469 2.19 -15.41 -13.64
N LYS A 470 1.28 -15.23 -14.61
CA LYS A 470 0.97 -13.93 -15.22
C LYS A 470 0.39 -12.95 -14.18
N SER A 471 -0.50 -13.40 -13.29
CA SER A 471 -1.08 -12.54 -12.25
C SER A 471 -0.04 -12.09 -11.21
N VAL A 472 0.88 -12.98 -10.84
CA VAL A 472 2.03 -12.65 -9.99
C VAL A 472 2.97 -11.67 -10.70
N ILE A 473 3.31 -11.90 -11.98
CA ILE A 473 4.18 -10.99 -12.75
C ILE A 473 3.52 -9.60 -12.90
N ALA A 474 2.22 -9.54 -13.18
CA ALA A 474 1.46 -8.29 -13.23
C ALA A 474 1.45 -7.57 -11.88
N GLU A 475 1.38 -8.32 -10.77
CA GLU A 475 1.46 -7.76 -9.42
C GLU A 475 2.89 -7.28 -9.05
N LEU A 476 3.92 -7.92 -9.60
CA LEU A 476 5.32 -7.59 -9.39
C LEU A 476 5.86 -6.50 -10.33
N ASN A 477 5.17 -6.20 -11.43
CA ASN A 477 5.59 -5.24 -12.43
C ASN A 477 5.22 -3.79 -12.01
N PRO A 478 6.19 -2.94 -11.62
CA PRO A 478 5.90 -1.54 -11.29
C PRO A 478 5.63 -0.65 -12.53
N ALA A 479 5.80 -1.17 -13.77
CA ALA A 479 5.84 -0.40 -15.01
C ALA A 479 4.72 -0.72 -16.04
N GLY A 480 4.01 -1.84 -15.93
CA GLY A 480 2.80 -2.08 -16.75
C GLY A 480 1.65 -1.26 -16.18
N MET A 481 1.08 -0.33 -16.96
CA MET A 481 0.20 0.78 -16.52
C MET A 481 -0.18 0.71 -15.04
N PRO A 482 0.47 1.51 -14.17
CA PRO A 482 0.51 1.19 -12.76
C PRO A 482 -0.91 1.14 -12.20
N SER A 483 -1.27 0.05 -11.52
CA SER A 483 -2.48 -0.02 -10.68
C SER A 483 -2.60 1.14 -9.68
N GLY A 484 -1.52 1.89 -9.45
CA GLY A 484 -1.49 3.14 -8.69
C GLY A 484 -1.61 4.44 -9.49
N ILE A 485 -1.53 4.42 -10.83
CA ILE A 485 -1.86 5.54 -11.72
C ILE A 485 -3.25 5.34 -12.33
N THR A 486 -3.71 4.09 -12.50
CA THR A 486 -5.05 3.77 -13.03
C THR A 486 -6.16 4.58 -12.36
N PRO A 487 -6.25 4.72 -11.02
CA PRO A 487 -7.30 5.53 -10.40
C PRO A 487 -7.22 7.02 -10.75
N PHE A 488 -6.01 7.55 -10.97
CA PHE A 488 -5.79 8.92 -11.43
C PHE A 488 -6.17 9.09 -12.90
N ALA A 489 -5.83 8.11 -13.75
CA ALA A 489 -6.23 8.09 -15.16
C ALA A 489 -7.75 7.94 -15.31
N GLU A 490 -8.38 7.04 -14.55
CA GLU A 490 -9.83 6.85 -14.51
C GLU A 490 -10.56 8.13 -14.07
N ALA A 491 -10.04 8.81 -13.04
CA ALA A 491 -10.58 10.09 -12.61
C ALA A 491 -10.34 11.21 -13.65
N PHE A 492 -9.19 11.22 -14.30
CA PHE A 492 -8.86 12.19 -15.35
C PHE A 492 -9.77 12.04 -16.57
N PHE A 493 -9.89 10.82 -17.10
CA PHE A 493 -10.76 10.46 -18.23
C PHE A 493 -12.24 10.32 -17.86
N ASN A 494 -12.58 10.51 -16.57
CA ASN A 494 -13.94 10.34 -16.06
C ASN A 494 -14.55 8.96 -16.36
N TYR A 495 -13.75 7.91 -16.41
CA TYR A 495 -14.19 6.56 -16.79
C TYR A 495 -13.51 5.53 -15.91
N SER A 496 -14.27 4.69 -15.21
CA SER A 496 -13.71 3.56 -14.46
C SER A 496 -13.55 2.37 -15.40
N PHE A 497 -12.31 1.95 -15.65
CA PHE A 497 -12.00 0.78 -16.47
C PHE A 497 -12.45 -0.52 -15.79
N PHE A 498 -12.49 -0.54 -14.44
CA PHE A 498 -12.99 -1.69 -13.69
C PHE A 498 -14.53 -1.82 -13.66
N LYS A 499 -15.24 -0.69 -13.62
CA LYS A 499 -16.72 -0.67 -13.53
C LYS A 499 -17.39 -0.36 -14.87
N GLU A 500 -16.60 -0.16 -15.92
CA GLU A 500 -16.99 0.23 -17.28
C GLU A 500 -18.08 1.31 -17.33
N ARG A 501 -17.92 2.33 -16.49
CA ARG A 501 -18.91 3.41 -16.37
C ARG A 501 -18.24 4.72 -15.98
N PRO A 502 -18.85 5.86 -16.30
CA PRO A 502 -18.29 7.15 -15.94
C PRO A 502 -18.18 7.32 -14.42
N VAL A 503 -17.09 7.95 -13.97
CA VAL A 503 -16.83 8.20 -12.54
C VAL A 503 -17.80 9.25 -12.00
N VAL A 504 -17.98 10.35 -12.75
CA VAL A 504 -19.00 11.38 -12.55
C VAL A 504 -20.01 11.26 -13.69
N SER A 505 -21.29 11.12 -13.37
CA SER A 505 -22.37 11.07 -14.36
C SER A 505 -22.49 12.38 -15.12
N ASP A 506 -23.03 12.32 -16.34
CA ASP A 506 -23.17 13.49 -17.21
C ASP A 506 -23.99 14.61 -16.55
N ASP A 507 -25.01 14.26 -15.77
CA ASP A 507 -25.83 15.21 -14.98
C ASP A 507 -25.05 15.99 -13.91
N LEU A 508 -23.97 15.41 -13.37
CA LEU A 508 -23.13 16.09 -12.37
C LEU A 508 -21.99 16.85 -13.02
N LEU A 509 -21.61 16.52 -14.27
CA LEU A 509 -20.58 17.27 -14.99
C LEU A 509 -20.98 18.72 -15.29
N SER A 510 -22.29 19.02 -15.33
CA SER A 510 -22.80 20.38 -15.50
C SER A 510 -22.67 21.27 -14.26
N LEU A 511 -22.24 20.72 -13.11
CA LEU A 511 -21.98 21.48 -11.88
C LEU A 511 -20.52 21.93 -11.78
N GLU A 512 -20.26 22.97 -10.98
CA GLU A 512 -18.89 23.37 -10.65
C GLU A 512 -18.13 22.22 -9.97
N LYS A 513 -16.82 22.10 -10.24
CA LYS A 513 -16.01 20.97 -9.79
C LYS A 513 -16.18 20.63 -8.30
N PRO A 514 -16.19 21.58 -7.34
CA PRO A 514 -16.40 21.27 -5.93
C PRO A 514 -17.76 20.62 -5.61
N ASP A 515 -18.77 20.84 -6.45
CA ASP A 515 -20.14 20.35 -6.29
C ASP A 515 -20.42 19.03 -7.02
N GLN A 516 -19.43 18.51 -7.75
CA GLN A 516 -19.51 17.22 -8.44
C GLN A 516 -19.35 16.04 -7.47
N TYR A 517 -20.38 15.78 -6.67
CA TYR A 517 -20.42 14.71 -5.69
C TYR A 517 -21.78 14.01 -5.64
N TYR A 518 -21.77 12.73 -5.28
CA TYR A 518 -22.99 11.99 -5.00
C TYR A 518 -23.33 12.03 -3.50
N GLU A 519 -24.54 11.60 -3.15
CA GLU A 519 -24.94 11.42 -1.75
C GLU A 519 -24.05 10.41 -1.01
N HIS A 520 -23.46 9.45 -1.74
CA HIS A 520 -22.55 8.45 -1.19
C HIS A 520 -21.06 8.87 -1.21
N THR A 521 -20.71 10.00 -1.81
CA THR A 521 -19.34 10.53 -1.81
C THR A 521 -18.96 10.96 -0.41
N SER A 522 -17.74 10.61 0.02
CA SER A 522 -17.30 10.82 1.40
C SER A 522 -17.26 12.29 1.83
N GLY A 523 -17.52 12.53 3.12
CA GLY A 523 -17.37 13.87 3.72
C GLY A 523 -15.93 14.39 3.68
N VAL A 524 -14.94 13.49 3.72
CA VAL A 524 -13.52 13.84 3.66
C VAL A 524 -13.13 14.32 2.26
N ALA A 525 -13.57 13.65 1.19
CA ALA A 525 -13.31 14.10 -0.17
C ALA A 525 -14.00 15.44 -0.47
N LYS A 526 -15.22 15.65 0.05
CA LYS A 526 -15.94 16.93 -0.03
C LYS A 526 -15.16 18.06 0.64
N GLU A 527 -14.68 17.81 1.86
CA GLU A 527 -13.93 18.82 2.62
C GLU A 527 -12.56 19.10 2.00
N VAL A 528 -11.87 18.09 1.47
CA VAL A 528 -10.61 18.28 0.74
C VAL A 528 -10.82 19.05 -0.57
N GLY A 529 -11.87 18.73 -1.34
CA GLY A 529 -12.22 19.48 -2.56
C GLY A 529 -12.52 20.95 -2.27
N ARG A 530 -13.30 21.21 -1.21
CA ARG A 530 -13.66 22.56 -0.74
C ARG A 530 -12.44 23.33 -0.21
N LEU A 531 -11.61 22.69 0.63
CA LEU A 531 -10.41 23.31 1.19
C LEU A 531 -9.39 23.67 0.09
N LEU A 532 -9.18 22.79 -0.89
CA LEU A 532 -8.30 23.06 -2.03
C LEU A 532 -8.82 24.22 -2.89
N HIS A 533 -10.13 24.27 -3.12
CA HIS A 533 -10.77 25.39 -3.83
C HIS A 533 -10.53 26.73 -3.10
N VAL A 534 -10.74 26.76 -1.79
CA VAL A 534 -10.59 27.97 -0.96
C VAL A 534 -9.13 28.40 -0.84
N VAL A 535 -8.22 27.49 -0.49
CA VAL A 535 -6.80 27.80 -0.25
C VAL A 535 -6.08 28.21 -1.53
N THR A 536 -6.56 27.77 -2.69
CA THR A 536 -5.98 28.15 -4.00
C THR A 536 -6.73 29.30 -4.68
N ASN A 537 -7.71 29.90 -4.02
CA ASN A 537 -8.56 30.97 -4.56
C ASN A 537 -9.17 30.59 -5.93
N GLY A 538 -9.69 29.36 -6.03
CA GLY A 538 -10.31 28.80 -7.24
C GLY A 538 -9.34 28.29 -8.32
N LYS A 539 -8.01 28.41 -8.14
CA LYS A 539 -7.03 27.96 -9.16
C LYS A 539 -6.92 26.44 -9.28
N VAL A 540 -7.26 25.71 -8.21
CA VAL A 540 -7.30 24.24 -8.21
C VAL A 540 -8.64 23.79 -7.64
N SER A 541 -9.51 23.33 -8.53
CA SER A 541 -10.85 22.84 -8.21
C SER A 541 -10.94 21.37 -8.63
N LEU A 542 -11.21 20.48 -7.67
CA LEU A 542 -11.29 19.04 -7.90
C LEU A 542 -12.67 18.52 -7.53
N SER A 543 -13.18 17.57 -8.31
CA SER A 543 -14.43 16.86 -8.02
C SER A 543 -14.27 15.95 -6.79
N PRO A 544 -15.11 16.09 -5.75
CA PRO A 544 -15.09 15.17 -4.63
C PRO A 544 -15.38 13.72 -5.05
N ALA A 545 -16.24 13.48 -6.05
CA ALA A 545 -16.49 12.12 -6.56
C ALA A 545 -15.24 11.51 -7.23
N LYS A 546 -14.47 12.31 -7.98
CA LYS A 546 -13.18 11.88 -8.55
C LYS A 546 -12.12 11.65 -7.47
N LEU A 547 -12.09 12.49 -6.43
CA LEU A 547 -11.21 12.31 -5.27
C LEU A 547 -11.55 11.03 -4.49
N ASP A 548 -12.83 10.75 -4.29
CA ASP A 548 -13.33 9.50 -3.70
C ASP A 548 -12.86 8.30 -4.52
N HIS A 549 -13.02 8.35 -5.84
CA HIS A 549 -12.61 7.28 -6.76
C HIS A 549 -11.10 7.04 -6.75
N ILE A 550 -10.29 8.10 -6.76
CA ILE A 550 -8.83 7.99 -6.61
C ILE A 550 -8.48 7.39 -5.26
N ALA A 551 -9.10 7.87 -4.18
CA ALA A 551 -8.85 7.37 -2.83
C ALA A 551 -9.25 5.90 -2.70
N ASP A 552 -10.37 5.48 -3.28
CA ASP A 552 -10.82 4.09 -3.36
C ASP A 552 -9.88 3.22 -4.17
N GLY A 553 -9.50 3.65 -5.37
CA GLY A 553 -8.61 2.89 -6.25
C GLY A 553 -7.20 2.74 -5.66
N LEU A 554 -6.66 3.78 -5.02
CA LEU A 554 -5.35 3.72 -4.37
C LEU A 554 -5.34 2.95 -3.05
N SER A 555 -6.48 2.97 -2.34
CA SER A 555 -6.62 2.25 -1.08
C SER A 555 -7.10 0.80 -1.28
N GLY A 556 -7.44 0.40 -2.51
CA GLY A 556 -7.95 -0.93 -2.83
C GLY A 556 -9.37 -1.18 -2.28
N GLY A 557 -10.21 -0.14 -2.24
CA GLY A 557 -11.59 -0.19 -1.71
C GLY A 557 -11.71 0.11 -0.21
N PHE A 558 -10.59 0.24 0.50
CA PHE A 558 -10.55 0.49 1.95
C PHE A 558 -11.15 1.84 2.35
N TYR A 559 -11.07 2.84 1.48
CA TYR A 559 -11.61 4.17 1.75
C TYR A 559 -13.15 4.17 1.74
N SER A 560 -13.77 3.51 0.75
CA SER A 560 -15.21 3.22 0.69
C SER A 560 -15.69 2.44 1.91
N ASP A 561 -14.84 1.62 2.51
CA ASP A 561 -15.18 0.84 3.70
C ASP A 561 -15.40 1.73 4.94
N ILE A 562 -14.56 2.74 5.14
CA ILE A 562 -14.68 3.72 6.25
C ILE A 562 -15.94 4.56 6.09
N THR A 563 -16.19 5.03 4.88
CA THR A 563 -17.28 5.96 4.57
C THR A 563 -18.64 5.28 4.66
N SER A 564 -18.71 4.01 4.25
CA SER A 564 -19.86 3.14 4.44
C SER A 564 -20.19 2.90 5.92
N PHE A 565 -19.18 2.67 6.77
CA PHE A 565 -19.36 2.52 8.21
C PHE A 565 -19.89 3.82 8.85
N THR A 566 -19.27 4.96 8.53
CA THR A 566 -19.72 6.26 9.06
C THR A 566 -21.16 6.56 8.63
N LYS A 567 -21.50 6.27 7.36
CA LYS A 567 -22.87 6.41 6.86
C LYS A 567 -23.85 5.49 7.59
N LYS A 568 -23.50 4.24 7.86
CA LYS A 568 -24.37 3.29 8.58
C LYS A 568 -24.55 3.70 10.05
N VAL A 569 -23.49 4.13 10.75
CA VAL A 569 -23.59 4.72 12.10
C VAL A 569 -24.53 5.92 12.11
N THR A 570 -24.36 6.86 11.17
CA THR A 570 -25.25 8.02 11.03
C THR A 570 -26.70 7.58 10.79
N GLN A 571 -26.93 6.62 9.89
CA GLN A 571 -28.28 6.11 9.61
C GLN A 571 -28.91 5.38 10.81
N SER A 572 -28.14 4.59 11.58
CA SER A 572 -28.64 3.92 12.79
C SER A 572 -28.93 4.93 13.91
N VAL A 573 -28.10 5.97 14.09
CA VAL A 573 -28.33 7.05 15.07
C VAL A 573 -29.56 7.88 14.73
N PHE A 574 -29.85 8.10 13.45
CA PHE A 574 -31.02 8.82 12.98
C PHE A 574 -32.23 7.92 12.66
N GLY A 575 -32.23 6.66 13.10
CA GLY A 575 -33.38 5.75 12.96
C GLY A 575 -33.78 5.39 11.52
N LYS A 576 -32.88 5.56 10.55
CA LYS A 576 -33.12 5.29 9.12
C LYS A 576 -32.57 3.94 8.65
N ASP A 577 -32.08 3.11 9.56
CA ASP A 577 -31.49 1.82 9.23
C ASP A 577 -32.56 0.75 9.02
N LYS A 578 -32.70 0.26 7.78
CA LYS A 578 -33.68 -0.77 7.39
C LYS A 578 -33.08 -2.19 7.43
N GLU A 579 -31.76 -2.32 7.55
CA GLU A 579 -31.06 -3.61 7.52
C GLU A 579 -30.04 -3.66 8.66
N GLY A 580 -30.29 -4.52 9.67
CA GLY A 580 -29.45 -4.64 10.87
C GLY A 580 -27.94 -4.85 10.61
N TRP A 581 -27.14 -4.79 11.67
CA TRP A 581 -25.68 -4.89 11.57
C TRP A 581 -25.23 -6.29 11.15
N VAL A 582 -24.36 -6.37 10.14
CA VAL A 582 -23.69 -7.62 9.69
C VAL A 582 -22.21 -7.55 10.09
N PRO A 583 -21.49 -8.66 10.36
CA PRO A 583 -20.07 -8.63 10.71
C PRO A 583 -19.18 -7.83 9.74
N SER A 584 -19.54 -7.78 8.45
CA SER A 584 -18.90 -6.96 7.42
C SER A 584 -19.07 -5.44 7.57
N ASP A 585 -19.85 -5.02 8.56
CA ASP A 585 -20.21 -3.62 8.82
C ASP A 585 -19.52 -3.11 10.08
N ILE A 586 -18.89 -4.02 10.83
CA ILE A 586 -18.20 -3.77 12.09
C ILE A 586 -16.72 -3.47 11.77
N PRO A 587 -16.20 -2.29 12.17
CA PRO A 587 -14.78 -1.98 12.03
C PRO A 587 -13.90 -3.05 12.68
N GLY A 588 -12.89 -3.52 11.96
CA GLY A 588 -11.98 -4.59 12.39
C GLY A 588 -12.36 -5.97 11.85
N LEU A 589 -13.65 -6.22 11.55
CA LEU A 589 -14.15 -7.50 11.02
C LEU A 589 -14.45 -7.44 9.51
N ARG A 590 -14.59 -6.25 8.92
CA ARG A 590 -14.83 -6.07 7.48
C ARG A 590 -13.62 -6.44 6.63
N GLY A 591 -12.41 -6.16 7.11
CA GLY A 591 -11.18 -6.59 6.44
C GLY A 591 -11.09 -8.11 6.26
N ILE A 592 -11.78 -8.86 7.13
CA ILE A 592 -11.80 -10.33 7.14
C ILE A 592 -13.15 -10.93 6.76
N THR A 593 -14.12 -10.15 6.27
CA THR A 593 -15.42 -10.67 5.82
C THR A 593 -15.85 -10.04 4.50
N LEU A 594 -16.59 -10.78 3.67
CA LEU A 594 -17.18 -10.30 2.42
C LEU A 594 -18.71 -10.35 2.50
N ARG A 595 -19.36 -9.27 2.04
CA ARG A 595 -20.83 -9.16 1.96
C ARG A 595 -21.43 -9.96 0.79
N ARG A 596 -20.64 -10.14 -0.27
CA ARG A 596 -21.04 -10.70 -1.55
C ARG A 596 -19.88 -11.51 -2.12
N GLU A 597 -20.22 -12.61 -2.78
CA GLU A 597 -19.27 -13.44 -3.51
C GLU A 597 -19.09 -12.89 -4.93
N PHE A 598 -17.85 -12.91 -5.37
CA PHE A 598 -17.45 -12.49 -6.72
C PHE A 598 -17.23 -13.75 -7.53
N HIS A 599 -17.62 -13.72 -8.81
CA HIS A 599 -17.61 -14.90 -9.67
C HIS A 599 -16.65 -14.68 -10.84
N LYS A 600 -15.59 -15.48 -10.89
CA LYS A 600 -14.53 -15.41 -11.90
C LYS A 600 -15.06 -15.52 -13.32
N SER A 601 -16.01 -16.42 -13.57
CA SER A 601 -16.62 -16.62 -14.89
C SER A 601 -17.36 -15.37 -15.34
N VAL A 602 -17.95 -14.60 -14.43
CA VAL A 602 -18.61 -13.34 -14.78
C VAL A 602 -17.56 -12.33 -15.25
N ASP A 603 -16.46 -12.17 -14.51
CA ASP A 603 -15.37 -11.25 -14.87
C ASP A 603 -14.70 -11.65 -16.20
N ASP A 604 -14.46 -12.96 -16.39
CA ASP A 604 -13.88 -13.51 -17.63
C ASP A 604 -14.83 -13.31 -18.82
N PHE A 605 -16.14 -13.43 -18.63
CA PHE A 605 -17.14 -13.16 -19.66
C PHE A 605 -17.09 -11.71 -20.13
N TYR A 606 -17.03 -10.74 -19.21
CA TYR A 606 -16.93 -9.32 -19.58
C TYR A 606 -15.59 -9.02 -20.29
N SER A 607 -14.50 -9.65 -19.85
CA SER A 607 -13.20 -9.54 -20.52
C SER A 607 -13.23 -10.06 -21.96
N VAL A 608 -13.87 -11.22 -22.17
CA VAL A 608 -14.08 -11.79 -23.53
C VAL A 608 -14.94 -10.87 -24.37
N ARG A 609 -16.06 -10.37 -23.83
CA ARG A 609 -16.95 -9.43 -24.53
C ARG A 609 -16.22 -8.18 -24.98
N ASP A 610 -15.41 -7.58 -24.11
CA ASP A 610 -14.73 -6.32 -24.40
C ASP A 610 -13.62 -6.49 -25.44
N ASN A 611 -12.89 -7.61 -25.38
CA ASN A 611 -11.91 -7.96 -26.41
C ASN A 611 -12.60 -8.17 -27.76
N LEU A 612 -13.68 -8.96 -27.79
CA LEU A 612 -14.46 -9.18 -29.01
C LEU A 612 -15.06 -7.89 -29.56
N PHE A 613 -15.56 -7.00 -28.70
CA PHE A 613 -16.07 -5.70 -29.10
C PHE A 613 -14.98 -4.83 -29.74
N THR A 614 -13.78 -4.82 -29.14
CA THR A 614 -12.63 -4.08 -29.66
C THR A 614 -12.17 -4.65 -31.00
N GLU A 615 -12.07 -5.97 -31.11
CA GLU A 615 -11.68 -6.69 -32.32
C GLU A 615 -12.70 -6.49 -33.44
N TYR A 616 -14.00 -6.63 -33.13
CA TYR A 616 -15.10 -6.40 -34.07
C TYR A 616 -15.10 -4.97 -34.61
N ASN A 617 -15.00 -3.96 -33.74
CA ASN A 617 -14.98 -2.56 -34.17
C ASN A 617 -13.74 -2.22 -35.01
N SER A 618 -12.58 -2.78 -34.66
CA SER A 618 -11.36 -2.62 -35.46
C SER A 618 -11.48 -3.31 -36.84
N ALA A 619 -12.05 -4.52 -36.89
CA ALA A 619 -12.33 -5.20 -38.13
C ALA A 619 -13.37 -4.47 -38.99
N MET A 620 -14.38 -3.86 -38.36
CA MET A 620 -15.40 -3.04 -39.02
C MET A 620 -14.78 -1.80 -39.69
N GLU A 621 -13.90 -1.09 -38.97
CA GLU A 621 -13.18 0.06 -39.51
C GLU A 621 -12.27 -0.31 -40.69
N HIS A 622 -11.70 -1.52 -40.66
CA HIS A 622 -10.81 -2.02 -41.72
C HIS A 622 -11.53 -2.82 -42.82
N GLY A 623 -12.86 -2.95 -42.78
CA GLY A 623 -13.64 -3.74 -43.74
C GLY A 623 -13.31 -5.23 -43.76
N LYS A 624 -12.82 -5.78 -42.64
CA LYS A 624 -12.37 -7.18 -42.48
C LYS A 624 -13.27 -8.01 -41.56
N VAL A 625 -14.53 -7.61 -41.36
CA VAL A 625 -15.47 -8.35 -40.51
C VAL A 625 -15.81 -9.68 -41.18
N THR A 626 -15.58 -10.78 -40.48
CA THR A 626 -16.06 -12.10 -40.89
C THR A 626 -17.44 -12.38 -40.30
N GLU A 627 -18.20 -13.25 -40.94
CA GLU A 627 -19.51 -13.71 -40.45
C GLU A 627 -19.39 -14.32 -39.04
N GLU A 628 -18.38 -15.17 -38.83
CA GLU A 628 -18.06 -15.78 -37.53
C GLU A 628 -17.81 -14.74 -36.42
N MET A 629 -17.05 -13.67 -36.71
CA MET A 629 -16.83 -12.58 -35.76
C MET A 629 -18.12 -11.85 -35.41
N GLN A 630 -19.00 -11.64 -36.40
CA GLN A 630 -20.27 -10.98 -36.22
C GLN A 630 -21.24 -11.83 -35.39
N ASP A 631 -21.28 -13.14 -35.62
CA ASP A 631 -22.06 -14.12 -34.86
C ASP A 631 -21.61 -14.20 -33.40
N GLU A 632 -20.31 -14.32 -33.17
CA GLU A 632 -19.73 -14.36 -31.83
C GLU A 632 -20.04 -13.07 -31.05
N HIS A 633 -19.82 -11.91 -31.69
CA HIS A 633 -20.14 -10.62 -31.12
C HIS A 633 -21.64 -10.50 -30.75
N ARG A 634 -22.55 -10.88 -31.66
CA ARG A 634 -24.01 -10.88 -31.41
C ARG A 634 -24.39 -11.82 -30.26
N PHE A 635 -23.83 -13.03 -30.22
CA PHE A 635 -24.12 -14.01 -29.18
C PHE A 635 -23.75 -13.47 -27.80
N VAL A 636 -22.49 -13.02 -27.64
CA VAL A 636 -22.00 -12.50 -26.35
C VAL A 636 -22.74 -11.23 -25.93
N GLN A 637 -23.09 -10.34 -26.87
CA GLN A 637 -23.90 -9.14 -26.60
C GLN A 637 -25.32 -9.49 -26.11
N ASN A 638 -25.97 -10.48 -26.72
CA ASN A 638 -27.29 -10.95 -26.28
C ASN A 638 -27.23 -11.53 -24.85
N ILE A 639 -26.18 -12.27 -24.51
CA ILE A 639 -25.96 -12.77 -23.14
C ILE A 639 -25.71 -11.62 -22.16
N GLY A 640 -24.90 -10.63 -22.53
CA GLY A 640 -24.67 -9.44 -21.72
C GLY A 640 -25.99 -8.69 -21.44
N THR A 641 -26.87 -8.64 -22.43
CA THR A 641 -28.23 -8.08 -22.28
C THR A 641 -29.09 -8.90 -21.32
N LEU A 642 -29.07 -10.24 -21.43
CA LEU A 642 -29.77 -11.12 -20.50
C LEU A 642 -29.26 -10.94 -19.06
N MET A 643 -27.95 -10.93 -18.84
CA MET A 643 -27.35 -10.64 -17.53
C MET A 643 -27.76 -9.27 -17.00
N GLY A 644 -27.80 -8.25 -17.86
CA GLY A 644 -28.29 -6.90 -17.52
C GLY A 644 -29.76 -6.87 -17.11
N ASN A 645 -30.62 -7.63 -17.78
CA ASN A 645 -32.03 -7.79 -17.44
C ASN A 645 -32.20 -8.46 -16.07
N ILE A 646 -31.44 -9.53 -15.80
CA ILE A 646 -31.44 -10.21 -14.50
C ILE A 646 -30.99 -9.24 -13.40
N ARG A 647 -29.89 -8.51 -13.59
CA ARG A 647 -29.40 -7.50 -12.64
C ARG A 647 -30.46 -6.44 -12.36
N SER A 648 -31.14 -5.95 -13.40
CA SER A 648 -32.20 -4.94 -13.25
C SER A 648 -33.40 -5.45 -12.46
N ALA A 649 -33.74 -6.74 -12.62
CA ALA A 649 -34.79 -7.41 -11.86
C ALA A 649 -34.47 -7.62 -10.37
N THR A 650 -33.22 -7.40 -9.94
CA THR A 650 -32.84 -7.51 -8.52
C THR A 650 -33.21 -6.31 -7.66
N LYS A 651 -33.66 -5.20 -8.28
CA LYS A 651 -34.04 -3.98 -7.57
C LYS A 651 -35.19 -4.27 -6.60
N GLY A 652 -34.99 -3.97 -5.32
CA GLY A 652 -35.99 -4.18 -4.27
C GLY A 652 -36.13 -5.62 -3.77
N LEU A 653 -35.35 -6.59 -4.28
CA LEU A 653 -35.36 -7.96 -3.79
C LEU A 653 -34.62 -8.12 -2.46
N SER A 654 -34.98 -9.19 -1.74
CA SER A 654 -34.31 -9.64 -0.52
C SER A 654 -32.84 -10.04 -0.79
N LYS A 655 -32.02 -10.10 0.27
CA LYS A 655 -30.59 -10.47 0.14
C LYS A 655 -30.40 -11.89 -0.42
N SER A 656 -31.23 -12.85 -0.01
CA SER A 656 -31.17 -14.23 -0.50
C SER A 656 -31.55 -14.34 -1.99
N ASP A 657 -32.55 -13.58 -2.44
CA ASP A 657 -32.95 -13.57 -3.84
C ASP A 657 -31.90 -12.90 -4.74
N LYS A 658 -31.19 -11.89 -4.22
CA LYS A 658 -30.03 -11.30 -4.91
C LYS A 658 -28.91 -12.30 -5.12
N ILE A 659 -28.58 -13.11 -4.10
CA ILE A 659 -27.57 -14.17 -4.22
C ILE A 659 -27.96 -15.18 -5.32
N LYS A 660 -29.23 -15.60 -5.38
CA LYS A 660 -29.71 -16.47 -6.47
C LYS A 660 -29.61 -15.83 -7.85
N ALA A 661 -29.82 -14.52 -7.95
CA ALA A 661 -29.64 -13.78 -9.20
C ALA A 661 -28.18 -13.79 -9.67
N GLU A 662 -27.26 -13.64 -8.72
CA GLU A 662 -25.82 -13.61 -8.98
C GLU A 662 -25.32 -14.99 -9.40
N ALA A 663 -25.80 -16.05 -8.74
CA ALA A 663 -25.54 -17.44 -9.13
C ALA A 663 -26.06 -17.75 -10.54
N ALA A 664 -27.25 -17.27 -10.89
CA ALA A 664 -27.80 -17.38 -12.24
C ALA A 664 -26.94 -16.67 -13.30
N ILE A 665 -26.43 -15.47 -12.98
CA ILE A 665 -25.51 -14.72 -13.86
C ILE A 665 -24.19 -15.48 -14.04
N ALA A 666 -23.63 -16.04 -12.96
CA ALA A 666 -22.42 -16.86 -13.04
C ALA A 666 -22.65 -18.12 -13.88
N GLY A 667 -23.79 -18.80 -13.72
CA GLY A 667 -24.16 -19.95 -14.55
C GLY A 667 -24.24 -19.61 -16.05
N LEU A 668 -24.82 -18.46 -16.41
CA LEU A 668 -24.81 -17.98 -17.80
C LEU A 668 -23.39 -17.75 -18.33
N ALA A 669 -22.54 -17.13 -17.51
CA ALA A 669 -21.16 -16.84 -17.90
C ALA A 669 -20.37 -18.14 -18.12
N ARG A 670 -20.59 -19.15 -17.29
CA ARG A 670 -19.95 -20.48 -17.42
C ARG A 670 -20.33 -21.18 -18.73
N VAL A 671 -21.60 -21.09 -19.14
CA VAL A 671 -22.08 -21.67 -20.42
C VAL A 671 -21.37 -21.01 -21.60
N VAL A 672 -21.29 -19.66 -21.63
CA VAL A 672 -20.59 -18.94 -22.70
C VAL A 672 -19.10 -19.30 -22.75
N LEU A 673 -18.47 -19.40 -21.57
CA LEU A 673 -17.06 -19.76 -21.46
C LEU A 673 -16.79 -21.27 -21.61
N LYS A 674 -17.82 -22.08 -21.93
CA LYS A 674 -17.74 -23.54 -22.09
C LYS A 674 -17.10 -24.24 -20.88
N ARG A 675 -17.38 -23.74 -19.68
CA ARG A 675 -16.87 -24.33 -18.41
C ARG A 675 -17.76 -25.48 -17.96
N LYS A 676 -17.18 -26.42 -17.21
CA LYS A 676 -17.94 -27.51 -16.57
C LYS A 676 -19.11 -26.93 -15.74
N PRO A 677 -20.32 -27.49 -15.80
CA PRO A 677 -21.43 -27.02 -14.98
C PRO A 677 -21.13 -27.24 -13.49
N LEU A 678 -21.61 -26.34 -12.64
CA LEU A 678 -21.53 -26.44 -11.18
C LEU A 678 -22.95 -26.44 -10.61
N ASP A 679 -23.15 -27.10 -9.47
CA ASP A 679 -24.48 -27.31 -8.90
C ASP A 679 -25.11 -26.02 -8.35
N SER A 680 -24.26 -25.15 -7.82
CA SER A 680 -24.64 -23.84 -7.29
C SER A 680 -24.80 -22.79 -8.40
N TYR A 681 -24.15 -22.99 -9.55
CA TYR A 681 -24.11 -22.07 -10.69
C TYR A 681 -24.70 -22.69 -11.95
N GLN A 682 -25.93 -23.19 -11.84
CA GLN A 682 -26.64 -23.82 -12.96
C GLN A 682 -27.12 -22.78 -13.98
N ASN A 683 -27.22 -23.21 -15.24
CA ASN A 683 -27.80 -22.40 -16.31
C ASN A 683 -29.27 -22.03 -15.96
N PRO A 684 -29.59 -20.73 -15.77
CA PRO A 684 -30.90 -20.31 -15.28
C PRO A 684 -32.02 -20.53 -16.29
N VAL A 685 -31.71 -20.65 -17.59
CA VAL A 685 -32.72 -20.83 -18.63
C VAL A 685 -33.43 -22.18 -18.51
N ASN A 686 -32.76 -23.20 -17.96
CA ASN A 686 -33.28 -24.55 -17.82
C ASN A 686 -33.82 -24.86 -16.40
N ASN A 687 -33.65 -23.93 -15.46
CA ASN A 687 -33.99 -24.09 -14.04
C ASN A 687 -34.82 -22.90 -13.52
N LEU A 688 -35.80 -22.47 -14.32
CA LEU A 688 -36.64 -21.29 -14.06
C LEU A 688 -37.41 -21.39 -12.73
N ASP A 689 -37.78 -22.60 -12.33
CA ASP A 689 -38.50 -22.93 -11.10
C ASP A 689 -37.68 -22.58 -9.84
N LYS A 690 -36.35 -22.70 -9.89
CA LYS A 690 -35.44 -22.37 -8.78
C LYS A 690 -35.22 -20.86 -8.60
N LEU A 691 -35.63 -20.05 -9.58
CA LEU A 691 -35.42 -18.60 -9.58
C LEU A 691 -36.57 -17.84 -8.89
N PRO A 692 -36.25 -16.75 -8.16
CA PRO A 692 -37.26 -15.81 -7.66
C PRO A 692 -38.12 -15.24 -8.78
N ALA A 693 -39.38 -14.91 -8.48
CA ALA A 693 -40.38 -14.55 -9.50
C ALA A 693 -39.94 -13.42 -10.45
N ALA A 694 -39.31 -12.36 -9.93
CA ALA A 694 -38.83 -11.24 -10.74
C ALA A 694 -37.71 -11.65 -11.72
N ILE A 695 -36.79 -12.50 -11.25
CA ILE A 695 -35.67 -13.00 -12.05
C ILE A 695 -36.17 -14.02 -13.08
N ARG A 696 -37.06 -14.92 -12.66
CA ARG A 696 -37.74 -15.87 -13.55
C ARG A 696 -38.42 -15.15 -14.71
N LYS A 697 -39.16 -14.07 -14.41
CA LYS A 697 -39.80 -13.25 -15.44
C LYS A 697 -38.78 -12.64 -16.40
N ALA A 698 -37.70 -12.05 -15.89
CA ALA A 698 -36.67 -11.45 -16.74
C ALA A 698 -36.00 -12.47 -17.69
N VAL A 699 -35.71 -13.68 -17.21
CA VAL A 699 -35.16 -14.76 -18.03
C VAL A 699 -36.20 -15.24 -19.05
N ALA A 700 -37.43 -15.51 -18.60
CA ALA A 700 -38.53 -15.96 -19.45
C ALA A 700 -38.87 -14.95 -20.56
N ASP A 701 -38.87 -13.66 -20.26
CA ASP A 701 -39.16 -12.60 -21.23
C ASP A 701 -38.08 -12.53 -22.32
N HIS A 702 -36.79 -12.61 -21.93
CA HIS A 702 -35.68 -12.55 -22.88
C HIS A 702 -35.59 -13.83 -23.73
N VAL A 703 -35.60 -15.00 -23.11
CA VAL A 703 -35.52 -16.30 -23.81
C VAL A 703 -36.78 -16.53 -24.64
N GLY A 704 -37.96 -16.19 -24.12
CA GLY A 704 -39.22 -16.27 -24.85
C GLY A 704 -39.25 -15.35 -26.07
N ALA A 705 -38.67 -14.14 -26.00
CA ALA A 705 -38.57 -13.26 -27.17
C ALA A 705 -37.72 -13.89 -28.30
N LYS A 706 -36.59 -14.50 -27.94
CA LYS A 706 -35.73 -15.23 -28.89
C LYS A 706 -36.42 -16.48 -29.43
N ALA A 707 -37.12 -17.23 -28.57
CA ALA A 707 -37.90 -18.41 -28.96
C ALA A 707 -39.02 -18.06 -29.95
N VAL A 708 -39.75 -16.95 -29.74
CA VAL A 708 -40.75 -16.48 -30.72
C VAL A 708 -40.09 -16.03 -32.02
N SER A 709 -38.95 -15.33 -31.95
CA SER A 709 -38.21 -14.88 -33.14
C SER A 709 -37.78 -16.07 -34.01
N ALA A 710 -37.33 -17.16 -33.38
CA ALA A 710 -36.99 -18.43 -34.04
C ALA A 710 -38.19 -19.16 -34.70
N THR A 711 -39.44 -18.72 -34.46
CA THR A 711 -40.67 -19.26 -35.07
C THR A 711 -41.31 -18.36 -36.12
N SER A 712 -40.71 -17.20 -36.42
CA SER A 712 -41.28 -16.25 -37.39
C SER A 712 -41.31 -16.84 -38.82
N GLY A 713 -42.10 -16.26 -39.73
CA GLY A 713 -42.31 -16.81 -41.09
C GLY A 713 -41.18 -16.45 -42.09
N GLU A 714 -41.11 -17.14 -43.24
CA GLU A 714 -40.00 -17.09 -44.23
C GLU A 714 -39.44 -15.71 -44.62
N LYS A 715 -40.16 -14.62 -44.42
CA LYS A 715 -39.71 -13.24 -44.69
C LYS A 715 -38.59 -12.71 -43.77
N PHE A 716 -38.23 -13.42 -42.70
CA PHE A 716 -37.23 -13.00 -41.71
C PHE A 716 -36.15 -14.08 -41.46
N GLY A 717 -35.64 -14.71 -42.52
CA GLY A 717 -34.71 -15.84 -42.47
C GLY A 717 -33.52 -15.64 -41.53
N ASP A 718 -32.72 -14.60 -41.73
CA ASP A 718 -31.50 -14.35 -40.94
C ASP A 718 -31.80 -14.16 -39.44
N ILE A 719 -32.85 -13.39 -39.11
CA ILE A 719 -33.27 -13.14 -37.72
C ILE A 719 -33.74 -14.44 -37.03
N GLN A 720 -34.30 -15.37 -37.81
CA GLN A 720 -34.74 -16.67 -37.28
C GLN A 720 -33.58 -17.60 -36.99
N GLU A 721 -32.62 -17.67 -37.90
CA GLU A 721 -31.43 -18.51 -37.77
C GLU A 721 -30.58 -18.00 -36.59
N ASP A 722 -30.33 -16.69 -36.50
CA ASP A 722 -29.67 -16.04 -35.35
C ASP A 722 -30.35 -16.39 -34.02
N ALA A 723 -31.68 -16.37 -33.99
CA ALA A 723 -32.44 -16.66 -32.78
C ALA A 723 -32.41 -18.14 -32.40
N ALA A 724 -32.45 -19.05 -33.38
CA ALA A 724 -32.32 -20.48 -33.16
C ALA A 724 -30.91 -20.87 -32.71
N GLU A 725 -29.88 -20.29 -33.34
CA GLU A 725 -28.48 -20.49 -32.99
C GLU A 725 -28.20 -19.97 -31.57
N TYR A 726 -28.70 -18.78 -31.21
CA TYR A 726 -28.60 -18.25 -29.85
C TYR A 726 -29.16 -19.22 -28.80
N LEU A 727 -30.34 -19.80 -29.04
CA LEU A 727 -30.96 -20.75 -28.12
C LEU A 727 -30.20 -22.07 -28.03
N LYS A 728 -29.65 -22.55 -29.16
CA LYS A 728 -28.82 -23.76 -29.22
C LYS A 728 -27.52 -23.56 -28.44
N ARG A 729 -26.82 -22.44 -28.68
CA ARG A 729 -25.57 -22.07 -28.00
C ARG A 729 -25.75 -21.77 -26.51
N LEU A 730 -26.94 -21.31 -26.10
CA LEU A 730 -27.32 -21.12 -24.69
C LEU A 730 -27.81 -22.42 -24.03
N GLU A 731 -27.79 -23.54 -24.75
CA GLU A 731 -28.20 -24.87 -24.30
C GLU A 731 -29.64 -24.91 -23.77
N VAL A 732 -30.55 -24.13 -24.39
CA VAL A 732 -31.95 -24.09 -23.96
C VAL A 732 -32.63 -25.40 -24.34
N LYS A 733 -33.17 -26.12 -23.35
CA LYS A 733 -33.95 -27.34 -23.60
C LYS A 733 -35.14 -27.03 -24.50
N GLN A 734 -35.35 -27.87 -25.52
CA GLN A 734 -36.41 -27.69 -26.51
C GLN A 734 -37.79 -27.47 -25.88
N VAL A 735 -38.17 -28.29 -24.89
CA VAL A 735 -39.44 -28.17 -24.16
C VAL A 735 -39.58 -26.81 -23.46
N VAL A 736 -38.48 -26.27 -22.94
CA VAL A 736 -38.48 -24.95 -22.28
C VAL A 736 -38.68 -23.84 -23.31
N ALA A 737 -37.98 -23.91 -24.45
CA ALA A 737 -38.15 -22.95 -25.53
C ALA A 737 -39.58 -22.96 -26.11
N GLU A 738 -40.17 -24.16 -26.32
CA GLU A 738 -41.57 -24.33 -26.76
C GLU A 738 -42.55 -23.67 -25.78
N ASN A 739 -42.40 -23.95 -24.48
CA ASN A 739 -43.29 -23.42 -23.45
C ASN A 739 -43.19 -21.89 -23.32
N LEU A 740 -41.97 -21.34 -23.31
CA LEU A 740 -41.76 -19.89 -23.22
C LEU A 740 -42.28 -19.15 -24.46
N ALA A 741 -42.11 -19.72 -25.65
CA ALA A 741 -42.67 -19.17 -26.87
C ALA A 741 -44.21 -19.20 -26.84
N PHE A 742 -44.81 -20.31 -26.41
CA PHE A 742 -46.25 -20.43 -26.27
C PHE A 742 -46.82 -19.41 -25.29
N ASP A 743 -46.24 -19.28 -24.10
CA ASP A 743 -46.69 -18.33 -23.08
C ASP A 743 -46.59 -16.89 -23.60
N ARG A 744 -45.48 -16.53 -24.25
CA ARG A 744 -45.31 -15.19 -24.82
C ARG A 744 -46.29 -14.89 -25.96
N LEU A 745 -46.57 -15.85 -26.84
CA LEU A 745 -47.55 -15.71 -27.93
C LEU A 745 -48.99 -15.63 -27.43
N ARG A 746 -49.29 -16.28 -26.30
CA ARG A 746 -50.63 -16.31 -25.70
C ARG A 746 -50.94 -15.04 -24.91
N PHE A 747 -49.97 -14.52 -24.17
CA PHE A 747 -50.16 -13.39 -23.25
C PHE A 747 -49.57 -12.05 -23.77
N GLY A 748 -48.93 -12.05 -24.93
CA GLY A 748 -48.41 -10.85 -25.60
C GLY A 748 -49.47 -10.04 -26.37
N SER A 749 -49.05 -8.92 -26.95
CA SER A 749 -49.90 -7.93 -27.65
C SER A 749 -50.65 -8.45 -28.88
N THR A 750 -50.33 -9.66 -29.35
CA THR A 750 -51.08 -10.36 -30.39
C THR A 750 -51.88 -11.49 -29.75
N MET A 751 -53.11 -11.23 -29.30
CA MET A 751 -54.01 -12.30 -28.84
C MET A 751 -54.30 -13.27 -30.00
N ARG A 752 -53.55 -14.38 -30.06
CA ARG A 752 -53.78 -15.49 -31.00
C ARG A 752 -54.53 -16.62 -30.29
N SER A 753 -55.31 -17.40 -31.04
CA SER A 753 -56.00 -18.57 -30.47
C SER A 753 -55.00 -19.58 -29.90
N SER A 754 -55.35 -20.24 -28.79
CA SER A 754 -54.47 -21.23 -28.12
C SER A 754 -53.90 -22.28 -29.08
N LYS A 755 -54.72 -22.74 -30.04
CA LYS A 755 -54.32 -23.69 -31.10
C LYS A 755 -53.27 -23.09 -32.05
N SER A 756 -53.45 -21.83 -32.46
CA SER A 756 -52.49 -21.13 -33.31
C SER A 756 -51.15 -20.90 -32.61
N SER A 757 -51.16 -20.51 -31.33
CA SER A 757 -49.93 -20.28 -30.56
C SER A 757 -49.15 -21.58 -30.33
N ARG A 758 -49.84 -22.71 -30.05
CA ARG A 758 -49.18 -24.03 -29.95
C ARG A 758 -48.58 -24.47 -31.28
N ASN A 759 -49.32 -24.34 -32.38
CA ASN A 759 -48.82 -24.72 -33.70
C ASN A 759 -47.58 -23.91 -34.11
N GLN A 760 -47.55 -22.62 -33.75
CA GLN A 760 -46.39 -21.77 -34.00
C GLN A 760 -45.20 -22.14 -33.11
N ALA A 761 -45.43 -22.35 -31.80
CA ALA A 761 -44.39 -22.79 -30.87
C ALA A 761 -43.79 -24.16 -31.26
N ASN A 762 -44.61 -25.09 -31.75
CA ASN A 762 -44.15 -26.40 -32.23
C ASN A 762 -43.17 -26.32 -33.41
N ARG A 763 -43.08 -25.19 -34.13
CA ARG A 763 -42.08 -24.99 -35.20
C ARG A 763 -40.65 -24.93 -34.66
N ILE A 764 -40.47 -24.57 -33.38
CA ILE A 764 -39.18 -24.61 -32.68
C ILE A 764 -38.63 -26.04 -32.68
N ARG A 765 -39.53 -27.04 -32.60
CA ARG A 765 -39.17 -28.45 -32.46
C ARG A 765 -38.16 -28.86 -33.51
N HIS A 766 -38.44 -28.57 -34.78
CA HIS A 766 -37.60 -28.94 -35.92
C HIS A 766 -36.25 -28.20 -35.99
N ARG A 767 -36.12 -27.03 -35.35
CA ARG A 767 -34.92 -26.19 -35.43
C ARG A 767 -33.93 -26.41 -34.28
N LEU A 768 -34.41 -26.92 -33.14
CA LEU A 768 -33.54 -27.31 -32.02
C LEU A 768 -33.18 -28.81 -32.03
N THR A 769 -33.63 -29.58 -33.02
CA THR A 769 -33.35 -31.03 -33.17
C THR A 769 -32.44 -31.33 -34.36
N TYR A 770 -31.21 -30.82 -34.36
CA TYR A 770 -30.10 -31.40 -35.14
C TYR A 770 -28.80 -31.19 -34.34
N PRO A 771 -27.89 -32.19 -34.31
CA PRO A 771 -26.69 -32.18 -33.48
C PRO A 771 -25.87 -30.90 -33.64
#